data_AF-A0AAD4F786-F1
#
_entry.id   AF-A0AAD4F786-F1
#
_cell.length_a   1.000
_cell.length_b   1.000
_cell.length_c   1.000
_cell.angle_alpha   90.00
_cell.angle_beta   90.00
_cell.angle_gamma   90.00
#
_symmetry.space_group_name_H-M   'P 1'
#
loop_
_entity.id
_entity.type
_entity.pdbx_description
1 polymer ?
#
loop_
_entity_poly.entity_id
_entity_poly.type
_entity_poly.pdbx_seq_one_letter_code
_entity_poly.pdbx_strand_id
1 'polypeptide(L)'
;MRLIPTLTLAAAATALPNPGHKPSKSTGFQLVAHVTDPSHDLTPSVEGWSLTGIHTGAGFSAGVLNASGDSARLFYQNGTAAQAARRQATIVTDAGTPLFPMSLQVQAPGEARQVAGINVAQGTPAGVDARGVLVNGLAGFRGTFLACRQVVPYYGVEYVTVQYAYGGEAEGVADGCAPIQLVAKCAKLNDLPEGSISSHEFAGEVRNAALRVCRWFNVGGPYVVAGCKVQAEAPVRERDPRKPWAWTVGLTGVPVKASKRDIGATIPKASKPSHIKLGGTNYDIEPSEAAAAVKTMLSQVGRVEQWKTLAANDKTLKVMVWFAHEVYAEKAMFALHRVPLPFWPEGHLSLMPLTEVKYKISAPIYMAVKAELVTLQNALRRKDVFLSILDDADSSQHRYLTLVSARIGALVDSKALLERLLFDELVEQEARGPSMGIPKELDFKEQLSRREAEEGAVLVSRDLEELYPAHTLQVPVDHFHNDSIYEPHSDDTFPLRYWFDDTHYRKGGPVIVLQGGETSGADRLPFLQKGIVAKLAQATHGLGVILEHRYYGKSYPTPDFSTANLRFLTTDQAVADMAYFAKHVVFKGLEHLDLTSAKNPYIAYGGSYAGSFVAFLRKLYPDAYWGAIASSGVPEAIYDYWQYYEAARIYAPHDCVAATQKLTHMVDNILIGKADTEWVQRLKTAFNLGNLTRSDDFAYVVSWGISGLQGLNWDPAVNSTDFGYYCNNISSTEQLYPSSKSLESEARALVKAGGYDREASTLTNQLLNYIGYVNATALQTCHNKTQDACFTSYNSTFYQQDDLKQDWRLWAYQYCFEWGFFQTGSGVPRHQLPLISRLIDLNYTSIVCREAFNITTPPQTDRINRHGGVHIAYPRLAHIDGERDPWRYASPHRIGLKPRANTISEPFVLIEEGVHHWDENGVWQNETRPGVVPPRAVAEVQREEERFVRAWVEEWRRGRGRNSDFEGELKDL
;
A
#
# COMPACT_ATOMS: atom_id res chain seq x y z
N MET A 1 6.63 -13.21 -28.35
CA MET A 1 6.32 -14.17 -27.25
C MET A 1 7.28 -15.38 -27.33
N ARG A 2 7.65 -16.04 -26.20
CA ARG A 2 8.79 -17.02 -26.11
C ARG A 2 8.76 -18.00 -24.91
N LEU A 3 8.91 -19.33 -25.12
CA LEU A 3 8.11 -20.29 -24.31
C LEU A 3 8.58 -21.73 -23.98
N ILE A 4 7.98 -22.33 -22.91
CA ILE A 4 8.40 -23.59 -22.20
C ILE A 4 7.30 -24.26 -21.28
N PRO A 5 7.18 -25.62 -21.23
CA PRO A 5 6.46 -26.42 -20.17
C PRO A 5 7.15 -27.77 -19.71
N THR A 6 6.88 -28.38 -18.50
CA THR A 6 7.10 -29.84 -18.09
C THR A 6 6.76 -30.23 -16.59
N LEU A 7 6.82 -31.53 -16.15
CA LEU A 7 6.21 -32.18 -14.91
C LEU A 7 7.13 -33.17 -14.05
N THR A 8 6.65 -33.88 -12.96
CA THR A 8 7.45 -34.53 -11.82
C THR A 8 6.98 -35.94 -11.20
N LEU A 9 7.71 -36.65 -10.23
CA LEU A 9 7.36 -37.74 -9.16
C LEU A 9 8.37 -38.97 -8.78
N ALA A 10 8.47 -39.50 -7.49
CA ALA A 10 8.93 -40.83 -6.80
C ALA A 10 10.36 -41.25 -6.10
N ALA A 11 10.64 -41.24 -4.73
CA ALA A 11 11.97 -41.50 -3.96
C ALA A 11 12.02 -41.95 -2.41
N ALA A 12 13.23 -41.96 -1.75
CA ALA A 12 13.61 -41.95 -0.27
C ALA A 12 15.18 -41.80 -0.04
N ALA A 13 15.92 -41.72 1.11
CA ALA A 13 15.93 -41.18 2.54
C ALA A 13 17.13 -41.89 3.35
N THR A 14 17.92 -41.57 4.43
CA THR A 14 18.08 -40.58 5.57
C THR A 14 19.47 -40.58 6.40
N ALA A 15 20.26 -39.47 6.51
CA ALA A 15 21.32 -39.07 7.55
C ALA A 15 22.68 -39.83 7.76
N LEU A 16 23.83 -39.36 8.32
CA LEU A 16 24.63 -38.10 8.59
C LEU A 16 26.10 -38.53 9.03
N PRO A 17 27.04 -37.75 9.67
CA PRO A 17 27.67 -36.42 9.45
C PRO A 17 29.26 -36.40 9.42
N ASN A 18 29.93 -35.24 9.18
CA ASN A 18 31.33 -34.88 9.61
C ASN A 18 31.55 -33.33 9.43
N PRO A 19 32.49 -32.62 10.11
CA PRO A 19 32.56 -31.14 10.06
C PRO A 19 33.62 -30.57 9.12
N GLY A 20 33.34 -29.38 8.55
CA GLY A 20 34.35 -28.50 7.93
C GLY A 20 34.02 -28.01 6.52
N HIS A 21 33.16 -26.99 6.40
CA HIS A 21 33.15 -25.89 5.40
C HIS A 21 32.02 -24.89 5.75
N LYS A 22 32.13 -23.63 5.31
CA LYS A 22 31.04 -22.62 5.26
C LYS A 22 30.75 -22.27 3.78
N PRO A 23 29.61 -21.66 3.41
CA PRO A 23 28.36 -21.49 4.16
C PRO A 23 27.17 -22.26 3.52
N SER A 24 26.18 -22.68 4.31
CA SER A 24 24.89 -23.12 3.77
C SER A 24 23.99 -21.90 3.58
N LYS A 25 23.57 -21.59 2.34
CA LYS A 25 22.36 -20.77 2.13
C LYS A 25 21.13 -21.54 2.61
N SER A 26 20.22 -20.83 3.28
CA SER A 26 19.06 -21.29 4.08
C SER A 26 18.30 -22.58 3.67
N THR A 27 17.59 -23.17 4.65
CA THR A 27 16.51 -24.14 4.43
C THR A 27 15.17 -23.65 4.94
N GLY A 28 14.21 -23.51 4.03
CA GLY A 28 12.80 -23.28 4.33
C GLY A 28 12.02 -24.59 4.53
N PHE A 29 10.92 -24.51 5.25
CA PHE A 29 9.94 -25.58 5.44
C PHE A 29 8.55 -24.99 5.75
N GLN A 30 7.50 -25.72 5.45
CA GLN A 30 6.15 -25.44 5.96
C GLN A 30 5.98 -26.15 7.30
N LEU A 31 5.22 -25.57 8.23
CA LEU A 31 4.78 -26.26 9.45
C LEU A 31 3.36 -26.78 9.26
N VAL A 32 3.10 -28.03 9.61
CA VAL A 32 1.85 -28.75 9.35
C VAL A 32 1.38 -29.44 10.63
N ALA A 33 0.10 -29.34 10.97
CA ALA A 33 -0.47 -30.00 12.13
C ALA A 33 -0.57 -31.52 11.93
N HIS A 34 -0.12 -32.26 12.95
CA HIS A 34 -0.35 -33.69 13.11
C HIS A 34 -1.06 -33.93 14.46
N VAL A 35 -2.24 -34.55 14.44
CA VAL A 35 -3.07 -34.80 15.62
C VAL A 35 -2.45 -35.90 16.48
N THR A 36 -2.17 -35.59 17.76
CA THR A 36 -1.52 -36.55 18.68
C THR A 36 -2.50 -37.42 19.44
N ASP A 37 -3.77 -37.02 19.54
CA ASP A 37 -4.87 -37.84 20.06
C ASP A 37 -6.12 -37.69 19.16
N PRO A 38 -6.41 -38.68 18.30
CA PRO A 38 -7.59 -38.67 17.43
C PRO A 38 -8.93 -38.68 18.17
N SER A 39 -8.98 -38.99 19.47
CA SER A 39 -10.23 -38.92 20.25
C SER A 39 -10.63 -37.49 20.63
N HIS A 40 -9.70 -36.54 20.53
CA HIS A 40 -9.91 -35.11 20.76
C HIS A 40 -9.72 -34.27 19.48
N ASP A 41 -9.79 -34.87 18.29
CA ASP A 41 -9.68 -34.13 17.01
C ASP A 41 -10.91 -33.25 16.73
N LEU A 42 -10.72 -32.19 15.95
CA LEU A 42 -11.82 -31.34 15.51
C LEU A 42 -12.62 -32.01 14.38
N THR A 43 -13.83 -31.52 14.11
CA THR A 43 -14.65 -31.96 12.97
C THR A 43 -14.99 -30.77 12.07
N PRO A 44 -14.43 -30.66 10.84
CA PRO A 44 -13.46 -31.58 10.22
C PRO A 44 -12.09 -31.60 10.91
N SER A 45 -11.39 -32.73 10.74
CA SER A 45 -10.05 -33.02 11.29
C SER A 45 -9.02 -31.98 10.83
N VAL A 46 -8.10 -31.63 11.73
CA VAL A 46 -6.98 -30.70 11.45
C VAL A 46 -5.69 -31.41 10.99
N GLU A 47 -5.70 -32.74 10.87
CA GLU A 47 -4.55 -33.51 10.35
C GLU A 47 -4.16 -33.01 8.95
N GLY A 48 -2.90 -32.61 8.78
CA GLY A 48 -2.37 -32.13 7.52
C GLY A 48 -2.61 -30.64 7.21
N TRP A 49 -3.31 -29.90 8.08
CA TRP A 49 -3.53 -28.46 7.89
C TRP A 49 -2.22 -27.68 8.11
N SER A 50 -1.99 -26.66 7.29
CA SER A 50 -0.75 -25.88 7.33
C SER A 50 -0.86 -24.69 8.27
N LEU A 51 0.19 -24.45 9.07
CA LEU A 51 0.34 -23.24 9.85
C LEU A 51 0.55 -22.04 8.92
N THR A 52 -0.28 -21.02 9.12
CA THR A 52 -0.14 -19.69 8.55
C THR A 52 -0.35 -18.65 9.65
N GLY A 53 -0.38 -17.38 9.28
CA GLY A 53 -0.61 -16.27 10.20
C GLY A 53 -1.58 -15.28 9.57
N ILE A 54 -2.65 -14.95 10.29
CA ILE A 54 -3.59 -13.88 9.93
C ILE A 54 -3.20 -12.59 10.65
N HIS A 55 -3.39 -11.45 10.02
CA HIS A 55 -2.95 -10.15 10.53
C HIS A 55 -3.74 -9.75 11.78
N THR A 56 -3.08 -9.18 12.79
CA THR A 56 -3.75 -8.72 14.02
C THR A 56 -3.17 -7.41 14.54
N GLY A 57 -2.76 -6.52 13.64
CA GLY A 57 -2.05 -5.27 13.94
C GLY A 57 -0.67 -5.19 13.27
N ALA A 58 -0.15 -3.98 13.11
CA ALA A 58 1.12 -3.73 12.41
C ALA A 58 2.30 -4.49 13.05
N GLY A 59 2.89 -5.43 12.29
CA GLY A 59 3.96 -6.31 12.79
C GLY A 59 3.50 -7.53 13.60
N PHE A 60 2.20 -7.74 13.79
CA PHE A 60 1.64 -8.87 14.55
C PHE A 60 0.80 -9.80 13.67
N SER A 61 0.76 -11.08 14.01
CA SER A 61 -0.16 -12.04 13.39
C SER A 61 -0.49 -13.20 14.32
N ALA A 62 -1.76 -13.60 14.36
CA ALA A 62 -2.20 -14.80 15.07
C ALA A 62 -1.89 -16.06 14.24
N GLY A 63 -1.22 -17.04 14.84
CA GLY A 63 -0.95 -18.34 14.24
C GLY A 63 -2.23 -19.18 14.12
N VAL A 64 -2.59 -19.54 12.89
CA VAL A 64 -3.81 -20.32 12.57
C VAL A 64 -3.51 -21.43 11.58
N LEU A 65 -4.35 -22.47 11.58
CA LEU A 65 -4.27 -23.59 10.63
C LEU A 65 -5.22 -23.38 9.45
N ASN A 66 -4.79 -23.73 8.24
CA ASN A 66 -5.63 -23.78 7.04
C ASN A 66 -5.50 -25.13 6.31
N ALA A 67 -6.64 -25.68 5.88
CA ALA A 67 -6.75 -26.91 5.11
C ALA A 67 -6.23 -26.79 3.67
N SER A 68 -6.40 -25.65 2.99
CA SER A 68 -6.17 -25.57 1.53
C SER A 68 -4.69 -25.61 1.13
N GLY A 69 -3.78 -25.21 2.02
CA GLY A 69 -2.33 -25.21 1.78
C GLY A 69 -1.82 -24.06 0.88
N ASP A 70 -2.67 -23.44 0.05
CA ASP A 70 -2.31 -22.34 -0.86
C ASP A 70 -1.75 -21.09 -0.14
N SER A 71 -2.07 -20.93 1.15
CA SER A 71 -1.63 -19.82 2.01
C SER A 71 -0.65 -20.24 3.11
N ALA A 72 0.00 -21.40 2.97
CA ALA A 72 0.94 -21.96 3.95
C ALA A 72 2.28 -21.18 3.99
N ARG A 73 2.63 -20.61 5.15
CA ARG A 73 3.84 -19.78 5.31
C ARG A 73 5.14 -20.61 5.24
N LEU A 74 6.20 -19.97 4.75
CA LEU A 74 7.54 -20.55 4.64
C LEU A 74 8.39 -20.14 5.83
N PHE A 75 8.64 -21.10 6.72
CA PHE A 75 9.47 -20.90 7.92
C PHE A 75 10.90 -21.39 7.69
N TYR A 76 11.85 -20.81 8.43
CA TYR A 76 13.23 -21.26 8.55
C TYR A 76 13.69 -21.19 10.02
N GLN A 77 14.71 -21.98 10.37
CA GLN A 77 15.27 -21.98 11.72
C GLN A 77 16.44 -20.99 11.78
N ASN A 78 16.24 -19.84 12.42
CA ASN A 78 17.23 -18.78 12.50
C ASN A 78 18.15 -18.96 13.73
N GLY A 79 19.47 -18.87 13.53
CA GLY A 79 20.47 -18.94 14.60
C GLY A 79 21.71 -19.76 14.21
N THR A 80 22.86 -19.37 14.77
CA THR A 80 24.15 -20.04 14.51
C THR A 80 24.12 -21.53 14.88
N ALA A 81 25.03 -22.31 14.31
CA ALA A 81 25.18 -23.73 14.65
C ALA A 81 25.39 -23.99 16.16
N ALA A 82 26.00 -23.04 16.88
CA ALA A 82 26.16 -23.11 18.33
C ALA A 82 24.84 -22.86 19.09
N GLN A 83 24.06 -21.85 18.68
CA GLN A 83 22.72 -21.61 19.22
C GLN A 83 21.79 -22.80 18.94
N ALA A 84 21.77 -23.30 17.70
CA ALA A 84 20.99 -24.49 17.33
C ALA A 84 21.39 -25.74 18.12
N ALA A 85 22.69 -25.95 18.42
CA ALA A 85 23.15 -27.02 19.29
C ALA A 85 22.70 -26.87 20.76
N ARG A 86 22.53 -25.62 21.24
CA ARG A 86 22.06 -25.26 22.58
C ARG A 86 20.53 -25.09 22.71
N ARG A 87 19.77 -25.34 21.63
CA ARG A 87 18.31 -25.03 21.51
C ARG A 87 17.94 -23.55 21.63
N GLN A 88 18.88 -22.66 21.33
CA GLN A 88 18.75 -21.19 21.36
C GLN A 88 18.53 -20.57 19.98
N ALA A 89 18.09 -21.36 18.99
CA ALA A 89 17.61 -20.87 17.69
C ALA A 89 16.14 -20.41 17.82
N THR A 90 15.61 -19.75 16.79
CA THR A 90 14.19 -19.39 16.68
C THR A 90 13.60 -19.88 15.36
N ILE A 91 12.27 -19.90 15.23
CA ILE A 91 11.58 -20.14 13.95
C ILE A 91 11.10 -18.81 13.40
N VAL A 92 11.44 -18.50 12.14
CA VAL A 92 11.19 -17.21 11.48
C VAL A 92 10.54 -17.45 10.11
N THR A 93 9.69 -16.54 9.65
CA THR A 93 9.12 -16.48 8.29
C THR A 93 9.34 -15.09 7.72
N ASP A 94 9.56 -14.99 6.40
CA ASP A 94 9.63 -13.70 5.71
C ASP A 94 8.21 -13.23 5.37
N ALA A 95 7.87 -11.96 5.63
CA ALA A 95 6.55 -11.39 5.34
C ALA A 95 6.61 -9.87 5.14
N GLY A 96 5.55 -9.27 4.60
CA GLY A 96 5.46 -7.83 4.35
C GLY A 96 6.19 -7.36 3.08
N THR A 97 6.15 -6.05 2.84
CA THR A 97 6.72 -5.39 1.65
C THR A 97 7.47 -4.12 2.09
N PRO A 98 8.81 -4.06 2.03
CA PRO A 98 9.73 -5.15 1.72
C PRO A 98 9.68 -6.29 2.76
N LEU A 99 10.20 -7.47 2.40
CA LEU A 99 10.18 -8.64 3.29
C LEU A 99 10.98 -8.39 4.57
N PHE A 100 10.33 -8.55 5.72
CA PHE A 100 10.91 -8.50 7.06
C PHE A 100 10.73 -9.83 7.82
N PRO A 101 11.59 -10.14 8.81
CA PRO A 101 11.54 -11.40 9.53
C PRO A 101 10.52 -11.37 10.68
N MET A 102 9.48 -12.19 10.58
CA MET A 102 8.53 -12.43 11.68
C MET A 102 8.87 -13.74 12.39
N SER A 103 8.97 -13.73 13.71
CA SER A 103 9.27 -14.92 14.51
C SER A 103 8.01 -15.59 15.06
N LEU A 104 8.00 -16.92 15.11
CA LEU A 104 7.01 -17.68 15.87
C LEU A 104 7.24 -17.47 17.38
N GLN A 105 6.16 -17.18 18.11
CA GLN A 105 6.15 -16.90 19.53
C GLN A 105 5.07 -17.73 20.23
N VAL A 106 5.39 -18.26 21.40
CA VAL A 106 4.46 -18.87 22.35
C VAL A 106 4.70 -18.26 23.73
N GLN A 107 3.64 -18.19 24.53
CA GLN A 107 3.65 -17.58 25.86
C GLN A 107 4.62 -18.29 26.82
N ALA A 108 5.07 -17.58 27.86
CA ALA A 108 6.00 -18.11 28.84
C ALA A 108 5.32 -19.11 29.82
N PRO A 109 6.09 -20.00 30.47
CA PRO A 109 5.54 -20.90 31.49
C PRO A 109 4.93 -20.13 32.66
N GLY A 110 3.66 -20.42 32.98
CA GLY A 110 2.90 -19.73 34.02
C GLY A 110 2.10 -18.51 33.55
N GLU A 111 2.20 -18.12 32.29
CA GLU A 111 1.27 -17.15 31.67
C GLU A 111 -0.04 -17.85 31.23
N ALA A 112 -1.14 -17.09 31.16
CA ALA A 112 -2.41 -17.61 30.68
C ALA A 112 -2.31 -18.13 29.23
N ARG A 113 -3.07 -19.17 28.87
CA ARG A 113 -3.07 -19.74 27.51
C ARG A 113 -3.49 -18.68 26.49
N GLN A 114 -2.62 -18.42 25.51
CA GLN A 114 -2.83 -17.45 24.44
C GLN A 114 -2.56 -18.09 23.06
N VAL A 115 -2.99 -17.39 22.00
CA VAL A 115 -2.69 -17.77 20.62
C VAL A 115 -1.21 -17.51 20.33
N ALA A 116 -0.55 -18.47 19.67
CA ALA A 116 0.84 -18.36 19.25
C ALA A 116 0.98 -17.22 18.22
N GLY A 117 1.86 -16.27 18.50
CA GLY A 117 2.13 -15.12 17.62
C GLY A 117 3.10 -15.46 16.50
N ILE A 118 3.00 -14.75 15.38
CA ILE A 118 3.98 -14.73 14.29
C ILE A 118 4.31 -13.25 14.05
N ASN A 119 5.26 -12.72 14.82
CA ASN A 119 5.39 -11.29 15.11
C ASN A 119 6.78 -10.73 14.81
N VAL A 120 6.89 -9.43 14.56
CA VAL A 120 8.16 -8.69 14.39
C VAL A 120 8.82 -8.43 15.74
N ALA A 121 9.33 -9.49 16.35
CA ALA A 121 10.06 -9.47 17.61
C ALA A 121 10.95 -10.72 17.74
N GLN A 122 11.74 -10.80 18.81
CA GLN A 122 12.54 -11.98 19.11
C GLN A 122 11.61 -13.19 19.35
N GLY A 123 11.79 -14.25 18.56
CA GLY A 123 11.00 -15.47 18.70
C GLY A 123 11.27 -16.22 20.01
N THR A 124 10.30 -17.02 20.45
CA THR A 124 10.56 -18.00 21.51
C THR A 124 11.66 -18.96 21.04
N PRO A 125 12.67 -19.30 21.87
CA PRO A 125 13.67 -20.29 21.52
C PRO A 125 12.99 -21.59 21.09
N ALA A 126 13.31 -22.09 19.89
CA ALA A 126 12.65 -23.22 19.27
C ALA A 126 13.51 -23.82 18.13
N GLY A 127 13.22 -25.06 17.76
CA GLY A 127 13.91 -25.72 16.65
C GLY A 127 13.18 -26.99 16.18
N VAL A 128 13.59 -27.51 15.03
CA VAL A 128 13.01 -28.74 14.48
C VAL A 128 13.92 -29.93 14.76
N ASP A 129 13.36 -30.97 15.40
CA ASP A 129 14.11 -32.14 15.86
C ASP A 129 14.48 -33.12 14.73
N ALA A 130 15.15 -34.23 15.09
CA ALA A 130 15.57 -35.24 14.12
C ALA A 130 14.39 -36.00 13.46
N ARG A 131 13.20 -36.02 14.07
CA ARG A 131 11.97 -36.59 13.51
C ARG A 131 11.24 -35.62 12.60
N GLY A 132 11.56 -34.32 12.67
CA GLY A 132 10.89 -33.24 11.96
C GLY A 132 9.81 -32.54 12.78
N VAL A 133 9.75 -32.77 14.09
CA VAL A 133 8.78 -32.13 14.99
C VAL A 133 9.35 -30.82 15.51
N LEU A 134 8.54 -29.75 15.50
CA LEU A 134 8.86 -28.50 16.16
C LEU A 134 8.88 -28.69 17.68
N VAL A 135 10.01 -28.37 18.31
CA VAL A 135 10.19 -28.43 19.76
C VAL A 135 10.57 -27.06 20.32
N ASN A 136 9.95 -26.72 21.45
CA ASN A 136 10.32 -25.55 22.25
C ASN A 136 11.74 -25.73 22.81
N GLY A 137 12.52 -24.65 22.81
CA GLY A 137 13.90 -24.56 23.27
C GLY A 137 14.06 -24.06 24.70
N LEU A 138 12.98 -23.55 25.33
CA LEU A 138 12.97 -23.17 26.75
C LEU A 138 13.41 -24.36 27.63
N ALA A 139 14.51 -24.19 28.35
CA ALA A 139 15.14 -25.27 29.10
C ALA A 139 14.28 -25.68 30.31
N GLY A 140 14.17 -27.00 30.55
CA GLY A 140 13.42 -27.59 31.67
C GLY A 140 11.94 -27.86 31.35
N PHE A 141 11.29 -27.01 30.57
CA PHE A 141 9.86 -27.11 30.28
C PHE A 141 9.56 -28.07 29.12
N ARG A 142 8.49 -28.87 29.26
CA ARG A 142 7.88 -29.67 28.19
C ARG A 142 6.45 -29.19 27.97
N GLY A 143 5.91 -29.40 26.78
CA GLY A 143 4.55 -28.99 26.43
C GLY A 143 4.11 -29.52 25.07
N THR A 144 2.85 -29.29 24.73
CA THR A 144 2.25 -29.66 23.43
C THR A 144 1.61 -28.43 22.77
N PHE A 145 1.45 -28.48 21.45
CA PHE A 145 0.61 -27.50 20.75
C PHE A 145 -0.86 -27.96 20.80
N LEU A 146 -1.77 -27.00 20.82
CA LEU A 146 -3.21 -27.21 20.72
C LEU A 146 -3.75 -26.45 19.49
N ALA A 147 -4.64 -27.07 18.74
CA ALA A 147 -5.42 -26.44 17.67
C ALA A 147 -6.83 -26.16 18.20
N CYS A 148 -7.15 -24.90 18.48
CA CYS A 148 -8.38 -24.50 19.16
C CYS A 148 -9.25 -23.62 18.28
N ARG A 149 -10.56 -23.91 18.25
CA ARG A 149 -11.56 -22.96 17.72
C ARG A 149 -11.79 -21.84 18.70
N GLN A 150 -11.53 -20.60 18.27
CA GLN A 150 -11.90 -19.41 19.03
C GLN A 150 -12.11 -18.21 18.10
N VAL A 151 -12.94 -17.27 18.54
CA VAL A 151 -13.12 -15.97 17.86
C VAL A 151 -11.85 -15.15 18.05
N VAL A 152 -11.23 -14.71 16.93
CA VAL A 152 -10.06 -13.84 16.97
C VAL A 152 -10.56 -12.39 17.08
N PRO A 153 -10.29 -11.66 18.19
CA PRO A 153 -10.97 -10.39 18.47
C PRO A 153 -10.82 -9.31 17.39
N TYR A 154 -9.67 -9.30 16.70
CA TYR A 154 -9.37 -8.37 15.61
C TYR A 154 -10.33 -8.52 14.40
N TYR A 155 -10.82 -9.73 14.14
CA TYR A 155 -11.71 -10.02 12.99
C TYR A 155 -13.16 -10.30 13.39
N GLY A 156 -13.44 -10.58 14.66
CA GLY A 156 -14.79 -10.93 15.14
C GLY A 156 -15.33 -12.28 14.64
N VAL A 157 -14.50 -13.11 13.98
CA VAL A 157 -14.87 -14.45 13.46
C VAL A 157 -14.01 -15.56 14.04
N GLU A 158 -14.53 -16.80 13.99
CA GLU A 158 -13.84 -17.99 14.50
C GLU A 158 -12.71 -18.45 13.55
N TYR A 159 -11.55 -18.78 14.12
CA TYR A 159 -10.46 -19.47 13.44
C TYR A 159 -10.00 -20.70 14.22
N VAL A 160 -9.41 -21.67 13.51
CA VAL A 160 -8.59 -22.73 14.13
C VAL A 160 -7.22 -22.15 14.45
N THR A 161 -7.12 -21.55 15.63
CA THR A 161 -5.90 -20.97 16.18
C THR A 161 -4.95 -22.03 16.73
N VAL A 162 -3.66 -21.71 16.83
CA VAL A 162 -2.66 -22.54 17.49
C VAL A 162 -2.29 -21.93 18.84
N GLN A 163 -2.25 -22.75 19.89
CA GLN A 163 -1.76 -22.40 21.24
C GLN A 163 -0.66 -23.38 21.68
N TYR A 164 0.07 -23.05 22.75
CA TYR A 164 0.97 -23.98 23.44
C TYR A 164 0.50 -24.22 24.88
N ALA A 165 0.67 -25.43 25.41
CA ALA A 165 0.32 -25.78 26.79
C ALA A 165 1.47 -26.54 27.45
N TYR A 166 1.84 -26.15 28.69
CA TYR A 166 2.99 -26.71 29.40
C TYR A 166 2.62 -27.96 30.23
N GLY A 167 3.64 -28.74 30.62
CA GLY A 167 3.47 -29.98 31.39
C GLY A 167 2.80 -29.74 32.75
N GLY A 168 1.73 -30.49 33.02
CA GLY A 168 0.81 -30.26 34.15
C GLY A 168 -0.48 -29.55 33.73
N GLU A 169 -0.43 -28.65 32.75
CA GLU A 169 -1.65 -28.03 32.18
C GLU A 169 -2.35 -28.95 31.17
N ALA A 170 -1.58 -29.80 30.48
CA ALA A 170 -2.04 -30.65 29.39
C ALA A 170 -3.02 -31.78 29.82
N GLU A 171 -3.26 -31.98 31.12
CA GLU A 171 -4.27 -32.91 31.63
C GLU A 171 -5.71 -32.33 31.52
N GLY A 172 -5.83 -31.06 31.13
CA GLY A 172 -7.08 -30.43 30.71
C GLY A 172 -6.98 -29.82 29.31
N VAL A 173 -7.26 -30.63 28.28
CA VAL A 173 -7.63 -30.14 26.94
C VAL A 173 -9.08 -29.65 27.02
N ALA A 174 -9.33 -28.41 26.61
CA ALA A 174 -10.67 -27.81 26.67
C ALA A 174 -11.52 -28.24 25.47
N ASP A 175 -12.85 -28.25 25.65
CA ASP A 175 -13.80 -28.48 24.56
C ASP A 175 -13.54 -27.52 23.39
N GLY A 176 -13.44 -28.05 22.16
CA GLY A 176 -13.10 -27.28 20.97
C GLY A 176 -11.59 -27.12 20.68
N CYS A 177 -10.71 -27.78 21.46
CA CYS A 177 -9.27 -27.88 21.19
C CYS A 177 -8.83 -29.32 20.88
N ALA A 178 -7.99 -29.49 19.85
CA ALA A 178 -7.31 -30.74 19.53
C ALA A 178 -5.81 -30.69 19.86
N PRO A 179 -5.21 -31.71 20.51
CA PRO A 179 -3.78 -31.74 20.78
C PRO A 179 -2.99 -32.13 19.51
N ILE A 180 -1.99 -31.32 19.16
CA ILE A 180 -1.23 -31.46 17.91
C ILE A 180 0.29 -31.35 18.11
N GLN A 181 1.03 -31.90 17.15
CA GLN A 181 2.44 -31.58 16.88
C GLN A 181 2.53 -30.81 15.57
N LEU A 182 3.32 -29.73 15.54
CA LEU A 182 3.69 -29.05 14.30
C LEU A 182 4.90 -29.77 13.67
N VAL A 183 4.74 -30.27 12.46
CA VAL A 183 5.71 -31.09 11.72
C VAL A 183 6.23 -30.32 10.50
N ALA A 184 7.54 -30.32 10.30
CA ALA A 184 8.19 -29.64 9.20
C ALA A 184 8.08 -30.43 7.88
N LYS A 185 7.39 -29.85 6.90
CA LYS A 185 7.22 -30.34 5.52
C LYS A 185 8.19 -29.61 4.59
N CYS A 186 8.77 -30.31 3.61
CA CYS A 186 9.83 -29.73 2.77
C CYS A 186 9.31 -28.62 1.87
N ALA A 187 10.04 -27.50 1.84
CA ALA A 187 9.86 -26.42 0.89
C ALA A 187 11.23 -25.91 0.40
N LYS A 188 11.25 -25.07 -0.64
CA LYS A 188 12.38 -24.17 -0.89
C LYS A 188 12.07 -22.87 -0.16
N LEU A 189 13.06 -22.24 0.50
CA LEU A 189 12.89 -20.84 0.89
C LEU A 189 13.03 -19.97 -0.36
N ASN A 190 12.30 -18.86 -0.40
CA ASN A 190 12.40 -17.91 -1.51
C ASN A 190 13.77 -17.24 -1.48
N ASP A 191 14.30 -16.87 -2.65
CA ASP A 191 15.47 -15.98 -2.69
C ASP A 191 14.99 -14.56 -2.36
N LEU A 192 15.66 -13.89 -1.43
CA LEU A 192 15.27 -12.54 -0.98
C LEU A 192 15.46 -11.51 -2.11
N PRO A 193 14.45 -10.68 -2.41
CA PRO A 193 14.61 -9.48 -3.22
C PRO A 193 15.65 -8.52 -2.63
N GLU A 194 16.32 -7.78 -3.49
CA GLU A 194 17.18 -6.66 -3.09
C GLU A 194 16.34 -5.60 -2.35
N GLY A 195 16.86 -5.05 -1.24
CA GLY A 195 16.09 -4.20 -0.32
C GLY A 195 15.24 -4.95 0.73
N SER A 196 15.30 -6.28 0.82
CA SER A 196 14.69 -7.02 1.94
C SER A 196 15.37 -6.71 3.27
N ILE A 197 14.58 -6.58 4.33
CA ILE A 197 15.04 -6.44 5.73
C ILE A 197 15.36 -7.82 6.34
N SER A 198 14.65 -8.86 5.89
CA SER A 198 14.99 -10.26 6.19
C SER A 198 16.43 -10.60 5.78
N SER A 199 17.10 -11.42 6.59
CA SER A 199 18.39 -12.02 6.24
C SER A 199 18.37 -13.54 6.41
N HIS A 200 18.90 -14.23 5.40
CA HIS A 200 19.03 -15.69 5.38
C HIS A 200 20.43 -16.18 5.76
N GLU A 201 21.31 -15.29 6.23
CA GLU A 201 22.69 -15.61 6.62
C GLU A 201 22.78 -16.63 7.76
N PHE A 202 21.94 -16.47 8.79
CA PHE A 202 21.93 -17.30 9.99
C PHE A 202 20.88 -18.42 9.97
N ALA A 203 20.23 -18.66 8.82
CA ALA A 203 19.19 -19.66 8.68
C ALA A 203 19.78 -21.08 8.52
N GLY A 204 19.70 -21.88 9.58
CA GLY A 204 20.37 -23.18 9.70
C GLY A 204 19.57 -24.39 9.18
N GLU A 205 20.28 -25.49 8.92
CA GLU A 205 19.67 -26.73 8.42
C GLU A 205 18.84 -27.48 9.48
N VAL A 206 17.63 -27.91 9.08
CA VAL A 206 16.78 -28.81 9.86
C VAL A 206 17.38 -30.22 9.96
N ARG A 207 17.31 -30.83 11.16
CA ARG A 207 17.94 -32.14 11.43
C ARG A 207 17.16 -33.36 10.93
N ASN A 208 15.93 -33.21 10.44
CA ASN A 208 15.21 -34.28 9.73
C ASN A 208 15.92 -34.70 8.43
N ALA A 209 15.97 -36.00 8.21
CA ALA A 209 16.80 -36.64 7.19
C ALA A 209 16.10 -36.95 5.86
N ALA A 210 14.77 -37.03 5.85
CA ALA A 210 13.98 -37.13 4.62
C ALA A 210 13.92 -35.76 3.91
N LEU A 211 13.79 -34.67 4.69
CA LEU A 211 13.93 -33.30 4.18
C LEU A 211 15.28 -33.07 3.48
N ARG A 212 16.39 -33.58 4.05
CA ARG A 212 17.71 -33.48 3.41
C ARG A 212 17.79 -34.18 2.06
N VAL A 213 17.22 -35.39 1.92
CA VAL A 213 17.22 -36.09 0.63
C VAL A 213 16.33 -35.39 -0.40
N CYS A 214 15.17 -34.85 0.01
CA CYS A 214 14.37 -33.99 -0.87
C CYS A 214 15.18 -32.77 -1.36
N ARG A 215 15.84 -32.05 -0.44
CA ARG A 215 16.66 -30.86 -0.76
C ARG A 215 17.85 -31.17 -1.69
N TRP A 216 18.54 -32.30 -1.54
CA TRP A 216 19.70 -32.62 -2.40
C TRP A 216 19.34 -32.64 -3.88
N PHE A 217 18.29 -33.38 -4.25
CA PHE A 217 17.84 -33.49 -5.65
C PHE A 217 17.22 -32.19 -6.20
N ASN A 218 16.68 -31.32 -5.33
CA ASN A 218 15.98 -30.11 -5.75
C ASN A 218 16.85 -28.83 -5.79
N VAL A 219 17.76 -28.67 -4.83
CA VAL A 219 18.40 -27.37 -4.52
C VAL A 219 19.90 -27.37 -4.77
N GLY A 220 20.58 -28.52 -4.61
CA GLY A 220 22.04 -28.62 -4.81
C GLY A 220 22.42 -28.77 -6.28
N GLY A 221 21.99 -29.88 -6.89
CA GLY A 221 22.28 -30.24 -8.28
C GLY A 221 23.76 -30.54 -8.59
N PRO A 222 24.07 -31.07 -9.79
CA PRO A 222 23.19 -31.86 -10.65
C PRO A 222 23.28 -33.34 -10.22
N TYR A 223 22.37 -33.82 -9.37
CA TYR A 223 22.34 -35.25 -9.04
C TYR A 223 21.76 -36.03 -10.22
N VAL A 224 22.64 -36.83 -10.83
CA VAL A 224 22.38 -37.59 -12.05
C VAL A 224 22.19 -39.06 -11.70
N VAL A 225 21.13 -39.67 -12.25
CA VAL A 225 20.89 -41.12 -12.22
C VAL A 225 20.95 -41.60 -13.67
N ALA A 226 21.90 -42.50 -13.97
CA ALA A 226 22.13 -43.07 -15.30
C ALA A 226 22.09 -42.03 -16.45
N GLY A 227 22.82 -40.92 -16.29
CA GLY A 227 22.93 -39.84 -17.29
C GLY A 227 21.84 -38.75 -17.23
N CYS A 228 20.69 -38.99 -16.59
CA CYS A 228 19.61 -38.00 -16.47
C CYS A 228 19.57 -37.29 -15.10
N LYS A 229 19.24 -36.00 -15.10
CA LYS A 229 18.97 -35.21 -13.88
C LYS A 229 17.58 -35.58 -13.32
N VAL A 230 17.50 -35.78 -12.01
CA VAL A 230 16.27 -36.17 -11.28
C VAL A 230 15.94 -35.17 -10.16
N GLN A 231 14.67 -35.07 -9.74
CA GLN A 231 14.17 -34.10 -8.74
C GLN A 231 13.24 -34.78 -7.74
N ALA A 232 13.24 -34.38 -6.46
CA ALA A 232 12.47 -35.03 -5.39
C ALA A 232 11.18 -34.30 -4.96
N GLU A 233 10.05 -34.97 -4.82
CA GLU A 233 8.88 -34.45 -4.09
C GLU A 233 9.15 -34.27 -2.58
N ALA A 234 8.24 -33.57 -1.90
CA ALA A 234 8.17 -33.52 -0.45
C ALA A 234 8.00 -34.91 0.19
N PRO A 235 8.58 -35.18 1.37
CA PRO A 235 8.36 -36.44 2.07
C PRO A 235 6.90 -36.67 2.49
N VAL A 236 6.44 -37.92 2.34
CA VAL A 236 5.15 -38.44 2.81
C VAL A 236 5.41 -39.55 3.83
N ARG A 237 4.70 -39.51 4.97
CA ARG A 237 4.86 -40.47 6.08
C ARG A 237 4.19 -41.81 5.75
N GLU A 238 4.82 -42.94 6.08
CA GLU A 238 4.17 -44.25 5.95
C GLU A 238 3.07 -44.41 7.02
N ARG A 239 1.89 -44.90 6.62
CA ARG A 239 0.76 -45.20 7.53
C ARG A 239 0.93 -46.57 8.24
N ASP A 240 2.14 -46.94 8.66
CA ASP A 240 2.40 -48.16 9.46
C ASP A 240 2.60 -47.78 10.95
N PRO A 241 1.65 -48.13 11.85
CA PRO A 241 1.78 -47.86 13.28
C PRO A 241 3.03 -48.46 13.93
N ARG A 242 3.65 -49.49 13.33
CA ARG A 242 4.90 -50.12 13.83
C ARG A 242 6.16 -49.37 13.38
N LYS A 243 6.04 -48.41 12.46
CA LYS A 243 7.13 -47.55 12.00
C LYS A 243 6.68 -46.08 11.95
N PRO A 244 6.25 -45.49 13.09
CA PRO A 244 5.62 -44.16 13.12
C PRO A 244 6.52 -43.00 12.65
N TRP A 245 7.81 -43.27 12.37
CA TRP A 245 8.83 -42.32 11.93
C TRP A 245 9.35 -42.59 10.50
N ALA A 246 8.73 -43.49 9.73
CA ALA A 246 9.14 -43.82 8.37
C ALA A 246 8.55 -42.86 7.31
N TRP A 247 9.34 -42.58 6.26
CA TRP A 247 9.03 -41.58 5.23
C TRP A 247 9.46 -42.07 3.83
N THR A 248 8.59 -41.82 2.85
CA THR A 248 8.85 -41.92 1.39
C THR A 248 8.97 -40.50 0.81
N VAL A 249 9.63 -40.30 -0.33
CA VAL A 249 10.00 -38.99 -0.96
C VAL A 249 9.75 -39.09 -2.51
N GLY A 250 10.26 -38.22 -3.43
CA GLY A 250 9.81 -38.23 -4.87
C GLY A 250 10.70 -37.97 -6.14
N LEU A 251 11.67 -38.82 -6.54
CA LEU A 251 12.59 -38.76 -7.72
C LEU A 251 11.89 -38.85 -9.09
N THR A 252 11.34 -37.72 -9.49
CA THR A 252 11.08 -37.34 -10.88
C THR A 252 12.16 -37.80 -11.85
N GLY A 253 11.76 -38.27 -13.03
CA GLY A 253 12.60 -38.18 -14.24
C GLY A 253 13.76 -39.18 -14.30
N VAL A 254 13.75 -40.19 -13.42
CA VAL A 254 14.59 -41.39 -13.53
C VAL A 254 14.42 -42.00 -14.93
N PRO A 255 15.49 -42.22 -15.71
CA PRO A 255 15.34 -42.71 -17.08
C PRO A 255 14.98 -44.20 -17.08
N VAL A 256 14.23 -44.63 -18.09
CA VAL A 256 13.68 -46.00 -18.26
C VAL A 256 14.70 -47.13 -18.00
N LYS A 257 15.97 -46.89 -18.37
CA LYS A 257 17.06 -47.88 -18.28
C LYS A 257 17.80 -47.86 -16.93
N ALA A 258 17.43 -46.99 -15.99
CA ALA A 258 18.07 -46.90 -14.67
C ALA A 258 17.63 -48.04 -13.74
N SER A 259 18.60 -48.69 -13.11
CA SER A 259 18.36 -49.72 -12.11
C SER A 259 18.25 -49.13 -10.70
N LYS A 260 17.77 -49.94 -9.74
CA LYS A 260 17.83 -49.62 -8.31
C LYS A 260 19.27 -49.35 -7.82
N ARG A 261 20.29 -49.92 -8.48
CA ARG A 261 21.71 -49.74 -8.15
C ARG A 261 22.19 -48.33 -8.50
N ASP A 262 21.70 -47.76 -9.60
CA ASP A 262 22.10 -46.43 -10.06
C ASP A 262 21.53 -45.35 -9.14
N ILE A 263 20.24 -45.43 -8.81
CA ILE A 263 19.60 -44.59 -7.78
C ILE A 263 20.35 -44.74 -6.44
N GLY A 264 20.61 -45.99 -6.03
CA GLY A 264 21.34 -46.31 -4.81
C GLY A 264 22.83 -45.94 -4.83
N ALA A 265 23.40 -45.52 -5.96
CA ALA A 265 24.78 -45.03 -6.08
C ALA A 265 24.85 -43.50 -5.95
N THR A 266 23.91 -42.79 -6.59
CA THR A 266 23.81 -41.31 -6.54
C THR A 266 23.50 -40.78 -5.13
N ILE A 267 22.88 -41.58 -4.26
CA ILE A 267 22.58 -41.21 -2.88
C ILE A 267 23.79 -41.48 -1.94
N PRO A 268 24.35 -40.47 -1.26
CA PRO A 268 25.46 -40.64 -0.30
C PRO A 268 25.23 -41.71 0.77
N LYS A 269 26.27 -42.48 1.12
CA LYS A 269 26.23 -43.65 2.04
C LYS A 269 25.47 -43.40 3.35
N ALA A 270 25.61 -42.20 3.90
CA ALA A 270 24.83 -41.70 5.03
C ALA A 270 23.32 -41.87 4.78
N SER A 271 22.75 -41.10 3.84
CA SER A 271 21.30 -41.08 3.61
C SER A 271 20.78 -42.13 2.61
N LYS A 272 21.33 -43.35 2.58
CA LYS A 272 20.81 -44.41 1.70
C LYS A 272 19.53 -45.04 2.26
N PRO A 273 18.49 -45.23 1.44
CA PRO A 273 17.23 -45.82 1.92
C PRO A 273 17.35 -47.32 2.16
N SER A 274 16.58 -47.81 3.12
CA SER A 274 16.43 -49.23 3.43
C SER A 274 15.68 -50.02 2.33
N HIS A 275 14.98 -49.34 1.42
CA HIS A 275 14.27 -49.96 0.30
C HIS A 275 14.16 -49.01 -0.91
N ILE A 276 14.16 -49.55 -2.14
CA ILE A 276 13.99 -48.81 -3.40
C ILE A 276 13.00 -49.56 -4.31
N LYS A 277 12.08 -48.83 -4.96
CA LYS A 277 11.08 -49.32 -5.94
C LYS A 277 11.18 -48.50 -7.24
N LEU A 278 10.75 -49.06 -8.36
CA LEU A 278 10.71 -48.42 -9.69
C LEU A 278 9.26 -48.40 -10.22
N GLY A 279 8.96 -47.52 -11.19
CA GLY A 279 7.65 -47.37 -11.85
C GLY A 279 7.68 -47.66 -13.35
N GLY A 280 6.53 -47.49 -14.02
CA GLY A 280 6.34 -47.69 -15.47
C GLY A 280 6.61 -46.43 -16.33
N THR A 281 6.34 -46.53 -17.64
CA THR A 281 6.82 -45.59 -18.68
C THR A 281 5.81 -45.36 -19.81
N ASN A 282 5.77 -44.17 -20.42
CA ASN A 282 4.58 -43.72 -21.17
C ASN A 282 4.72 -43.55 -22.72
N TYR A 283 5.64 -42.71 -23.24
CA TYR A 283 5.61 -42.26 -24.66
C TYR A 283 6.97 -41.85 -25.25
N ASP A 284 7.05 -41.77 -26.58
CA ASP A 284 8.17 -41.26 -27.42
C ASP A 284 7.60 -40.49 -28.64
N ILE A 285 8.15 -39.31 -29.00
CA ILE A 285 7.88 -38.54 -30.26
C ILE A 285 9.12 -37.67 -30.61
N GLU A 286 9.36 -37.41 -31.91
CA GLU A 286 10.51 -36.62 -32.40
C GLU A 286 10.33 -35.08 -32.26
N PRO A 287 11.37 -34.31 -31.84
CA PRO A 287 11.24 -32.86 -31.60
C PRO A 287 10.96 -31.99 -32.83
N SER A 288 11.27 -32.48 -34.03
CA SER A 288 11.04 -31.77 -35.31
C SER A 288 9.56 -31.70 -35.67
N GLU A 289 8.83 -32.79 -35.47
CA GLU A 289 7.38 -32.89 -35.74
C GLU A 289 6.59 -32.03 -34.74
N ALA A 290 6.97 -32.10 -33.46
CA ALA A 290 6.43 -31.22 -32.41
C ALA A 290 6.61 -29.72 -32.75
N ALA A 291 7.74 -29.34 -33.35
CA ALA A 291 7.99 -27.97 -33.77
C ALA A 291 7.15 -27.53 -34.98
N ALA A 292 6.90 -28.43 -35.93
CA ALA A 292 6.00 -28.16 -37.05
C ALA A 292 4.55 -27.97 -36.57
N ALA A 293 4.06 -28.85 -35.69
CA ALA A 293 2.71 -28.75 -35.14
C ALA A 293 2.46 -27.43 -34.37
N VAL A 294 3.37 -27.06 -33.46
CA VAL A 294 3.24 -25.80 -32.69
C VAL A 294 3.32 -24.56 -33.61
N LYS A 295 4.11 -24.60 -34.69
CA LYS A 295 4.16 -23.50 -35.67
C LYS A 295 2.83 -23.34 -36.40
N THR A 296 2.21 -24.45 -36.82
CA THR A 296 0.88 -24.44 -37.48
C THR A 296 -0.19 -23.86 -36.57
N MET A 297 -0.26 -24.30 -35.30
CA MET A 297 -1.23 -23.77 -34.32
C MET A 297 -1.12 -22.24 -34.17
N LEU A 298 0.10 -21.70 -34.13
CA LEU A 298 0.31 -20.26 -33.94
C LEU A 298 0.01 -19.46 -35.22
N SER A 299 0.32 -20.00 -36.41
CA SER A 299 -0.06 -19.38 -37.69
C SER A 299 -1.57 -19.38 -37.96
N GLN A 300 -2.36 -20.21 -37.27
CA GLN A 300 -3.83 -20.18 -37.35
C GLN A 300 -4.46 -19.01 -36.57
N VAL A 301 -3.77 -18.46 -35.56
CA VAL A 301 -4.28 -17.33 -34.77
C VAL A 301 -3.97 -15.97 -35.42
N GLY A 302 -2.91 -15.89 -36.23
CA GLY A 302 -2.56 -14.69 -36.97
C GLY A 302 -1.27 -14.84 -37.78
N ARG A 303 -1.00 -13.86 -38.65
CA ARG A 303 0.18 -13.88 -39.53
C ARG A 303 1.46 -13.80 -38.70
N VAL A 304 2.24 -14.88 -38.74
CA VAL A 304 3.61 -14.95 -38.22
C VAL A 304 4.58 -14.43 -39.27
N GLU A 305 5.46 -13.50 -38.90
CA GLU A 305 6.46 -12.92 -39.82
C GLU A 305 7.85 -13.52 -39.60
N GLN A 306 8.22 -13.79 -38.35
CA GLN A 306 9.48 -14.45 -38.01
C GLN A 306 9.28 -15.57 -37.00
N TRP A 307 10.12 -16.60 -37.14
CA TRP A 307 10.17 -17.77 -36.27
C TRP A 307 11.63 -18.11 -35.94
N LYS A 308 11.97 -18.34 -34.66
CA LYS A 308 13.35 -18.67 -34.26
C LYS A 308 13.42 -19.62 -33.05
N THR A 309 13.63 -20.90 -33.32
CA THR A 309 13.92 -21.93 -32.31
C THR A 309 15.16 -21.55 -31.48
N LEU A 310 15.09 -21.77 -30.16
CA LEU A 310 16.20 -21.61 -29.21
C LEU A 310 16.82 -22.94 -28.79
N ALA A 311 15.97 -23.94 -28.58
CA ALA A 311 16.33 -25.25 -28.10
C ALA A 311 15.28 -26.26 -28.57
N ALA A 312 15.72 -27.44 -28.96
CA ALA A 312 14.88 -28.59 -29.25
C ALA A 312 15.63 -29.85 -28.77
N ASN A 313 14.96 -30.69 -28.01
CA ASN A 313 15.36 -32.04 -27.63
C ASN A 313 14.12 -32.83 -27.20
N ASP A 314 14.29 -34.12 -26.97
CA ASP A 314 13.30 -35.15 -26.61
C ASP A 314 12.47 -34.85 -25.33
N LYS A 315 12.73 -33.73 -24.64
CA LYS A 315 11.95 -33.27 -23.47
C LYS A 315 11.54 -31.79 -23.51
N THR A 316 12.13 -30.97 -24.38
CA THR A 316 11.88 -29.51 -24.41
C THR A 316 12.05 -28.91 -25.81
N LEU A 317 11.04 -28.14 -26.22
CA LEU A 317 11.07 -27.26 -27.38
C LEU A 317 10.87 -25.81 -26.92
N LYS A 318 11.72 -24.88 -27.39
CA LYS A 318 11.64 -23.44 -27.10
C LYS A 318 11.77 -22.63 -28.37
N VAL A 319 10.86 -21.68 -28.62
CA VAL A 319 10.74 -20.95 -29.90
C VAL A 319 10.45 -19.45 -29.71
N MET A 320 10.82 -18.62 -30.69
CA MET A 320 10.31 -17.25 -30.89
C MET A 320 9.27 -17.24 -31.97
N VAL A 321 8.24 -16.42 -31.75
CA VAL A 321 7.28 -16.02 -32.75
C VAL A 321 7.12 -14.51 -32.68
N TRP A 322 7.26 -13.86 -33.83
CA TRP A 322 6.83 -12.48 -34.06
C TRP A 322 5.60 -12.51 -34.97
N PHE A 323 4.53 -11.84 -34.54
CA PHE A 323 3.32 -11.66 -35.33
C PHE A 323 3.33 -10.29 -36.01
N ALA A 324 2.65 -10.18 -37.16
CA ALA A 324 2.53 -8.93 -37.93
C ALA A 324 1.74 -7.82 -37.21
N HIS A 325 1.08 -8.13 -36.09
CA HIS A 325 0.36 -7.19 -35.24
C HIS A 325 0.24 -7.75 -33.82
N GLU A 326 0.27 -6.85 -32.84
CA GLU A 326 0.22 -7.16 -31.39
C GLU A 326 -1.05 -7.93 -30.99
N VAL A 327 -2.21 -7.54 -31.53
CA VAL A 327 -3.51 -8.18 -31.29
C VAL A 327 -3.50 -9.70 -31.60
N TYR A 328 -2.67 -10.16 -32.55
CA TYR A 328 -2.52 -11.60 -32.81
C TYR A 328 -1.71 -12.33 -31.73
N ALA A 329 -0.76 -11.63 -31.11
CA ALA A 329 0.02 -12.14 -29.98
C ALA A 329 -0.87 -12.27 -28.73
N GLU A 330 -1.69 -11.27 -28.43
CA GLU A 330 -2.67 -11.31 -27.34
C GLU A 330 -3.74 -12.39 -27.57
N LYS A 331 -4.30 -12.48 -28.78
CA LYS A 331 -5.23 -13.56 -29.14
C LYS A 331 -4.58 -14.93 -29.03
N ALA A 332 -3.28 -15.06 -29.37
CA ALA A 332 -2.55 -16.30 -29.14
C ALA A 332 -2.51 -16.62 -27.65
N MET A 333 -2.06 -15.69 -26.79
CA MET A 333 -2.03 -15.86 -25.32
C MET A 333 -3.35 -16.42 -24.79
N PHE A 334 -4.46 -15.80 -25.18
CA PHE A 334 -5.79 -16.20 -24.70
C PHE A 334 -6.24 -17.55 -25.26
N ALA A 335 -6.09 -17.77 -26.57
CA ALA A 335 -6.65 -18.94 -27.25
C ALA A 335 -5.81 -20.22 -27.11
N LEU A 336 -4.51 -20.11 -26.79
CA LEU A 336 -3.57 -21.23 -26.84
C LEU A 336 -2.68 -21.39 -25.59
N HIS A 337 -2.72 -20.50 -24.59
CA HIS A 337 -1.96 -20.74 -23.35
C HIS A 337 -2.58 -21.88 -22.54
N ARG A 338 -1.75 -22.88 -22.22
CA ARG A 338 -2.10 -24.12 -21.50
C ARG A 338 -3.06 -25.04 -22.26
N VAL A 339 -3.30 -24.79 -23.55
CA VAL A 339 -4.04 -25.71 -24.41
C VAL A 339 -3.21 -26.99 -24.64
N PRO A 340 -3.80 -28.19 -24.50
CA PRO A 340 -3.12 -29.46 -24.77
C PRO A 340 -2.52 -29.54 -26.18
N LEU A 341 -1.40 -30.25 -26.30
CA LEU A 341 -0.74 -30.47 -27.58
C LEU A 341 -1.43 -31.61 -28.34
N PRO A 342 -1.81 -31.46 -29.62
CA PRO A 342 -2.56 -32.47 -30.38
C PRO A 342 -1.89 -33.86 -30.45
N PHE A 343 -0.57 -33.91 -30.28
CA PHE A 343 0.27 -35.10 -30.33
C PHE A 343 0.73 -35.60 -28.94
N TRP A 344 0.44 -34.86 -27.85
CA TRP A 344 0.73 -35.27 -26.47
C TRP A 344 -0.31 -34.64 -25.52
N PRO A 345 -1.43 -35.33 -25.22
CA PRO A 345 -2.56 -34.73 -24.50
C PRO A 345 -2.29 -34.25 -23.06
N GLU A 346 -1.26 -34.76 -22.39
CA GLU A 346 -0.83 -34.29 -21.06
C GLU A 346 0.19 -33.13 -21.13
N GLY A 347 0.77 -32.89 -22.31
CA GLY A 347 1.59 -31.73 -22.61
C GLY A 347 0.74 -30.55 -23.05
N HIS A 348 1.13 -29.33 -22.69
CA HIS A 348 0.38 -28.12 -23.01
C HIS A 348 1.29 -27.00 -23.52
N LEU A 349 0.79 -26.17 -24.43
CA LEU A 349 1.52 -25.02 -24.96
C LEU A 349 1.44 -23.85 -23.96
N SER A 350 2.50 -23.59 -23.19
CA SER A 350 2.60 -22.32 -22.45
C SER A 350 2.62 -21.13 -23.42
N LEU A 351 2.06 -19.95 -23.07
CA LEU A 351 2.29 -18.67 -23.78
C LEU A 351 2.71 -17.53 -22.83
N MET A 352 3.62 -16.63 -23.29
CA MET A 352 4.25 -15.59 -22.46
C MET A 352 4.78 -14.38 -23.30
N PRO A 353 4.48 -13.12 -22.90
CA PRO A 353 5.00 -11.90 -23.53
C PRO A 353 6.51 -11.71 -23.40
N LEU A 354 7.05 -10.81 -24.21
CA LEU A 354 8.43 -10.29 -24.12
C LEU A 354 8.39 -8.78 -24.36
N THR A 355 9.22 -8.04 -23.64
CA THR A 355 9.45 -6.59 -23.84
C THR A 355 10.76 -6.39 -24.60
N GLU A 356 10.79 -5.40 -25.49
CA GLU A 356 11.93 -5.05 -26.35
C GLU A 356 12.33 -3.57 -26.15
N VAL A 357 13.62 -3.28 -26.13
CA VAL A 357 14.19 -1.92 -26.10
C VAL A 357 15.23 -1.81 -27.20
N LYS A 358 15.20 -0.73 -28.00
CA LYS A 358 16.09 -0.49 -29.14
C LYS A 358 16.87 0.80 -28.98
N TYR A 359 18.16 0.74 -29.30
CA TYR A 359 19.09 1.87 -29.34
C TYR A 359 19.62 2.03 -30.76
N LYS A 360 19.71 3.26 -31.24
CA LYS A 360 20.45 3.63 -32.45
C LYS A 360 21.75 4.30 -32.02
N ILE A 361 22.88 3.74 -32.44
CA ILE A 361 24.22 4.29 -32.13
C ILE A 361 25.00 4.51 -33.41
N SER A 362 25.97 5.42 -33.39
CA SER A 362 26.86 5.68 -34.53
C SER A 362 27.86 4.54 -34.72
N ALA A 363 28.31 4.34 -35.96
CA ALA A 363 29.30 3.30 -36.29
C ALA A 363 30.65 3.48 -35.54
N PRO A 364 31.18 4.70 -35.29
CA PRO A 364 32.38 4.89 -34.47
C PRO A 364 32.21 4.40 -33.03
N ILE A 365 31.12 4.79 -32.34
CA ILE A 365 30.85 4.36 -30.96
C ILE A 365 30.68 2.83 -30.91
N TYR A 366 29.89 2.26 -31.84
CA TYR A 366 29.72 0.81 -31.94
C TYR A 366 31.04 0.06 -32.13
N MET A 367 31.96 0.60 -32.93
CA MET A 367 33.25 -0.05 -33.21
C MET A 367 34.21 0.04 -32.02
N ALA A 368 34.10 1.05 -31.16
CA ALA A 368 34.86 1.16 -29.92
C ALA A 368 34.38 0.12 -28.89
N VAL A 369 33.13 0.19 -28.43
CA VAL A 369 32.58 -0.72 -27.38
C VAL A 369 32.29 -2.16 -27.85
N LYS A 370 32.84 -2.57 -29.00
CA LYS A 370 32.43 -3.81 -29.69
C LYS A 370 32.78 -5.07 -28.91
N ALA A 371 33.92 -5.09 -28.21
CA ALA A 371 34.38 -6.24 -27.43
C ALA A 371 33.58 -6.39 -26.12
N GLU A 372 33.25 -5.27 -25.51
CA GLU A 372 32.48 -5.12 -24.29
C GLU A 372 31.02 -5.50 -24.56
N LEU A 373 30.43 -5.06 -25.69
CA LEU A 373 29.09 -5.47 -26.12
C LEU A 373 28.97 -6.99 -26.31
N VAL A 374 29.98 -7.66 -26.88
CA VAL A 374 30.01 -9.14 -27.00
C VAL A 374 30.15 -9.81 -25.64
N THR A 375 30.93 -9.22 -24.73
CA THR A 375 31.08 -9.71 -23.35
C THR A 375 29.78 -9.56 -22.56
N LEU A 376 29.14 -8.39 -22.63
CA LEU A 376 27.84 -8.08 -22.07
C LEU A 376 26.75 -9.00 -22.65
N GLN A 377 26.70 -9.20 -23.97
CA GLN A 377 25.77 -10.13 -24.61
C GLN A 377 25.84 -11.54 -24.01
N ASN A 378 27.05 -12.03 -23.70
CA ASN A 378 27.25 -13.35 -23.10
C ASN A 378 26.93 -13.40 -21.59
N ALA A 379 27.06 -12.29 -20.86
CA ALA A 379 26.59 -12.17 -19.49
C ALA A 379 25.06 -12.10 -19.41
N LEU A 380 24.44 -11.27 -20.26
CA LEU A 380 22.98 -11.05 -20.30
C LEU A 380 22.20 -12.32 -20.66
N ARG A 381 22.73 -13.16 -21.56
CA ARG A 381 22.14 -14.48 -21.87
C ARG A 381 22.01 -15.40 -20.64
N ARG A 382 22.77 -15.17 -19.55
CA ARG A 382 22.64 -15.90 -18.28
C ARG A 382 21.55 -15.34 -17.36
N LYS A 383 21.03 -14.14 -17.65
CA LYS A 383 19.89 -13.49 -16.97
C LYS A 383 18.56 -13.64 -17.73
N ASP A 384 18.49 -14.52 -18.73
CA ASP A 384 17.39 -14.63 -19.73
C ASP A 384 17.14 -13.33 -20.55
N VAL A 385 18.13 -12.43 -20.63
CA VAL A 385 18.08 -11.20 -21.44
C VAL A 385 18.87 -11.38 -22.74
N PHE A 386 18.24 -11.08 -23.87
CA PHE A 386 18.83 -11.26 -25.19
C PHE A 386 19.21 -9.91 -25.79
N LEU A 387 20.49 -9.55 -25.74
CA LEU A 387 21.06 -8.50 -26.58
C LEU A 387 21.26 -9.03 -28.00
N SER A 388 20.70 -8.33 -28.99
CA SER A 388 20.90 -8.55 -30.42
C SER A 388 21.51 -7.29 -31.05
N ILE A 389 22.28 -7.49 -32.12
CA ILE A 389 22.94 -6.44 -32.89
C ILE A 389 22.46 -6.61 -34.33
N LEU A 390 22.05 -5.51 -34.96
CA LEU A 390 21.61 -5.48 -36.35
C LEU A 390 22.41 -4.43 -37.12
N ASP A 391 22.97 -4.86 -38.26
CA ASP A 391 23.49 -3.96 -39.28
C ASP A 391 22.32 -3.25 -39.97
N ASP A 392 22.47 -1.95 -40.20
CA ASP A 392 21.57 -1.17 -41.05
C ASP A 392 21.91 -1.47 -42.52
N ALA A 393 20.91 -1.90 -43.29
CA ALA A 393 21.10 -2.33 -44.68
C ALA A 393 21.32 -1.15 -45.64
N ASP A 394 20.77 0.03 -45.32
CA ASP A 394 20.79 1.21 -46.20
C ASP A 394 21.73 2.33 -45.69
N SER A 395 22.27 2.24 -44.46
CA SER A 395 23.25 3.22 -43.97
C SER A 395 24.48 2.61 -43.28
N SER A 396 25.68 2.94 -43.80
CA SER A 396 26.95 2.51 -43.20
C SER A 396 27.27 3.21 -41.88
N GLN A 397 26.57 4.30 -41.55
CA GLN A 397 26.90 5.23 -40.46
C GLN A 397 26.34 4.85 -39.08
N HIS A 398 25.36 3.94 -38.99
CA HIS A 398 24.67 3.62 -37.73
C HIS A 398 24.55 2.11 -37.49
N ARG A 399 24.25 1.73 -36.24
CA ARG A 399 23.92 0.36 -35.82
C ARG A 399 22.79 0.36 -34.80
N TYR A 400 22.03 -0.74 -34.79
CA TYR A 400 20.93 -0.92 -33.86
C TYR A 400 21.25 -2.02 -32.84
N LEU A 401 21.23 -1.65 -31.56
CA LEU A 401 21.33 -2.59 -30.44
C LEU A 401 19.93 -2.83 -29.88
N THR A 402 19.58 -4.09 -29.61
CA THR A 402 18.22 -4.48 -29.23
C THR A 402 18.27 -5.41 -28.01
N LEU A 403 17.72 -4.98 -26.88
CA LEU A 403 17.57 -5.79 -25.67
C LEU A 403 16.15 -6.38 -25.61
N VAL A 404 16.03 -7.69 -25.40
CA VAL A 404 14.73 -8.38 -25.29
C VAL A 404 14.68 -9.28 -24.06
N SER A 405 13.61 -9.22 -23.26
CA SER A 405 13.46 -10.00 -22.02
C SER A 405 12.00 -10.35 -21.71
N ALA A 406 11.80 -11.44 -20.95
CA ALA A 406 10.52 -11.81 -20.35
C ALA A 406 10.32 -11.19 -18.94
N ARG A 407 11.35 -10.53 -18.39
CA ARG A 407 11.39 -9.95 -17.05
C ARG A 407 11.79 -8.48 -17.14
N ILE A 408 10.86 -7.59 -16.79
CA ILE A 408 11.05 -6.14 -16.91
C ILE A 408 12.20 -5.65 -16.02
N GLY A 409 12.30 -6.07 -14.76
CA GLY A 409 13.42 -5.71 -13.89
C GLY A 409 14.80 -6.06 -14.49
N ALA A 410 14.98 -7.32 -14.92
CA ALA A 410 16.22 -7.73 -15.57
C ALA A 410 16.49 -6.98 -16.89
N LEU A 411 15.45 -6.50 -17.59
CA LEU A 411 15.59 -5.65 -18.78
C LEU A 411 16.06 -4.24 -18.40
N VAL A 412 15.56 -3.68 -17.31
CA VAL A 412 15.99 -2.38 -16.74
C VAL A 412 17.44 -2.44 -16.25
N ASP A 413 17.84 -3.47 -15.50
CA ASP A 413 19.25 -3.67 -15.11
C ASP A 413 20.18 -3.69 -16.33
N SER A 414 19.74 -4.41 -17.38
CA SER A 414 20.52 -4.63 -18.59
C SER A 414 20.56 -3.39 -19.49
N LYS A 415 19.49 -2.59 -19.44
CA LYS A 415 19.40 -1.25 -20.03
C LYS A 415 20.43 -0.33 -19.36
N ALA A 416 20.41 -0.21 -18.03
CA ALA A 416 21.34 0.64 -17.30
C ALA A 416 22.82 0.24 -17.51
N LEU A 417 23.11 -1.06 -17.57
CA LEU A 417 24.45 -1.57 -17.90
C LEU A 417 24.87 -1.25 -19.34
N LEU A 418 23.94 -1.29 -20.31
CA LEU A 418 24.22 -0.95 -21.70
C LEU A 418 24.38 0.57 -21.91
N GLU A 419 23.53 1.36 -21.27
CA GLU A 419 23.57 2.83 -21.34
C GLU A 419 24.84 3.37 -20.69
N ARG A 420 25.23 2.83 -19.53
CA ARG A 420 26.52 3.14 -18.91
C ARG A 420 27.70 2.81 -19.82
N LEU A 421 27.70 1.63 -20.46
CA LEU A 421 28.76 1.24 -21.39
C LEU A 421 28.90 2.23 -22.56
N LEU A 422 27.79 2.72 -23.10
CA LEU A 422 27.77 3.69 -24.19
C LEU A 422 28.13 5.10 -23.72
N PHE A 423 27.80 5.46 -22.47
CA PHE A 423 28.13 6.74 -21.86
C PHE A 423 29.62 6.84 -21.47
N ASP A 424 30.19 5.80 -20.88
CA ASP A 424 31.60 5.76 -20.48
C ASP A 424 32.52 5.96 -21.72
N GLU A 425 32.18 5.39 -22.89
CA GLU A 425 32.89 5.65 -24.16
C GLU A 425 32.65 7.07 -24.73
N LEU A 426 31.44 7.63 -24.60
CA LEU A 426 31.16 9.01 -25.02
C LEU A 426 32.07 10.00 -24.27
N VAL A 427 32.22 9.82 -22.95
CA VAL A 427 33.13 10.62 -22.11
C VAL A 427 34.60 10.40 -22.52
N GLU A 428 35.01 9.17 -22.84
CA GLU A 428 36.36 8.92 -23.37
C GLU A 428 36.62 9.54 -24.75
N GLN A 429 35.60 9.76 -25.59
CA GLN A 429 35.79 10.47 -26.87
C GLN A 429 35.85 12.00 -26.68
N GLU A 430 35.08 12.59 -25.77
CA GLU A 430 35.22 14.02 -25.42
C GLU A 430 36.60 14.32 -24.82
N ALA A 431 37.12 13.42 -23.95
CA ALA A 431 38.45 13.54 -23.35
C ALA A 431 39.64 13.50 -24.35
N ARG A 432 39.38 13.22 -25.64
CA ARG A 432 40.38 13.14 -26.72
C ARG A 432 40.32 14.35 -27.68
N GLY A 433 39.46 15.34 -27.43
CA GLY A 433 39.30 16.56 -28.24
C GLY A 433 39.91 17.85 -27.63
N PRO A 434 40.22 18.88 -28.44
CA PRO A 434 40.65 20.19 -27.94
C PRO A 434 39.46 21.05 -27.44
N SER A 435 39.73 21.93 -26.50
CA SER A 435 38.75 22.54 -25.59
C SER A 435 37.71 23.50 -26.21
N MET A 436 36.46 23.37 -25.77
CA MET A 436 35.63 24.51 -25.36
C MET A 436 35.37 24.38 -23.83
N GLY A 437 35.41 25.50 -23.10
CA GLY A 437 35.48 25.47 -21.63
C GLY A 437 34.12 25.56 -20.92
N ILE A 438 33.92 24.69 -19.91
CA ILE A 438 32.80 24.70 -18.94
C ILE A 438 33.39 24.49 -17.52
N PRO A 439 32.78 24.96 -16.42
CA PRO A 439 33.42 25.01 -15.08
C PRO A 439 33.50 23.68 -14.31
N LYS A 440 34.04 23.75 -13.08
CA LYS A 440 34.41 22.60 -12.23
C LYS A 440 33.22 21.91 -11.57
N GLU A 441 33.35 20.57 -11.46
CA GLU A 441 32.64 19.53 -10.69
C GLU A 441 31.46 19.85 -9.73
N LEU A 442 31.44 20.99 -9.01
CA LEU A 442 30.25 21.42 -8.27
C LEU A 442 29.14 21.91 -9.22
N ASP A 443 29.54 22.65 -10.27
CA ASP A 443 28.65 23.27 -11.24
C ASP A 443 27.88 22.20 -12.04
N PHE A 444 28.50 21.06 -12.35
CA PHE A 444 27.83 20.02 -13.14
C PHE A 444 26.69 19.28 -12.40
N LYS A 445 26.68 19.27 -11.05
CA LYS A 445 25.52 18.78 -10.29
C LYS A 445 24.41 19.81 -10.19
N GLU A 446 24.74 21.10 -10.08
CA GLU A 446 23.73 22.14 -10.14
C GLU A 446 23.14 22.23 -11.55
N GLN A 447 23.98 22.12 -12.59
CA GLN A 447 23.56 22.04 -14.00
C GLN A 447 22.85 20.73 -14.36
N LEU A 448 23.16 19.58 -13.75
CA LEU A 448 22.27 18.41 -13.89
C LEU A 448 20.95 18.65 -13.18
N SER A 449 20.91 19.20 -11.96
CA SER A 449 19.63 19.51 -11.31
C SER A 449 18.80 20.55 -12.08
N ARG A 450 19.47 21.53 -12.71
CA ARG A 450 18.85 22.51 -13.61
C ARG A 450 18.47 21.89 -14.94
N ARG A 451 19.20 20.94 -15.51
CA ARG A 451 18.77 20.20 -16.72
C ARG A 451 17.73 19.13 -16.44
N GLU A 452 17.68 18.54 -15.25
CA GLU A 452 16.61 17.63 -14.85
C GLU A 452 15.34 18.44 -14.50
N ALA A 453 15.49 19.70 -14.07
CA ALA A 453 14.39 20.67 -13.99
C ALA A 453 14.00 21.27 -15.36
N GLU A 454 14.95 21.57 -16.25
CA GLU A 454 14.71 22.17 -17.57
C GLU A 454 14.25 21.12 -18.59
N GLU A 455 14.95 19.99 -18.76
CA GLU A 455 14.51 18.86 -19.59
C GLU A 455 13.28 18.16 -18.98
N GLY A 456 13.12 18.21 -17.65
CA GLY A 456 11.87 17.86 -16.95
C GLY A 456 10.71 18.82 -17.25
N ALA A 457 10.97 20.13 -17.33
CA ALA A 457 9.98 21.13 -17.74
C ALA A 457 9.71 21.14 -19.27
N VAL A 458 10.65 20.65 -20.09
CA VAL A 458 10.51 20.52 -21.56
C VAL A 458 9.51 19.43 -21.96
N LEU A 459 9.14 18.53 -21.05
CA LEU A 459 7.89 17.75 -21.17
C LEU A 459 6.63 18.54 -20.77
N VAL A 460 6.67 19.86 -20.97
CA VAL A 460 5.57 20.81 -20.98
C VAL A 460 4.73 20.77 -19.70
N SER A 461 5.35 21.24 -18.62
CA SER A 461 4.60 21.92 -17.55
C SER A 461 4.05 23.25 -18.09
N ARG A 462 3.02 23.17 -18.94
CA ARG A 462 2.05 24.27 -19.05
C ARG A 462 1.51 24.52 -17.66
N ASP A 463 1.34 25.79 -17.30
CA ASP A 463 0.52 26.14 -16.14
C ASP A 463 -0.86 25.47 -16.31
N LEU A 464 -1.38 24.86 -15.25
CA LEU A 464 -2.70 24.24 -15.33
C LEU A 464 -3.79 25.31 -15.50
N GLU A 465 -3.60 26.55 -14.99
CA GLU A 465 -4.49 27.69 -15.29
C GLU A 465 -4.29 28.25 -16.74
N GLU A 466 -3.23 27.87 -17.47
CA GLU A 466 -3.09 28.12 -18.93
C GLU A 466 -3.72 27.00 -19.77
N LEU A 467 -3.53 25.74 -19.38
CA LEU A 467 -4.09 24.57 -20.07
C LEU A 467 -5.62 24.53 -19.91
N TYR A 468 -6.08 24.84 -18.70
CA TYR A 468 -7.48 24.98 -18.34
C TYR A 468 -7.70 26.43 -17.89
N PRO A 469 -8.18 27.32 -18.77
CA PRO A 469 -8.48 28.70 -18.39
C PRO A 469 -9.66 28.74 -17.41
N ALA A 470 -9.59 29.66 -16.44
CA ALA A 470 -10.71 29.87 -15.51
C ALA A 470 -11.91 30.54 -16.21
N HIS A 471 -13.09 29.99 -15.98
CA HIS A 471 -14.39 30.53 -16.39
C HIS A 471 -15.19 30.99 -15.17
N THR A 472 -16.23 31.81 -15.39
CA THR A 472 -17.11 32.30 -14.33
C THR A 472 -18.59 32.12 -14.67
N LEU A 473 -19.41 31.87 -13.65
CA LEU A 473 -20.87 31.94 -13.71
C LEU A 473 -21.33 32.99 -12.69
N GLN A 474 -22.29 33.84 -13.04
CA GLN A 474 -22.93 34.72 -12.06
C GLN A 474 -23.94 33.92 -11.23
N VAL A 475 -23.70 33.84 -9.93
CA VAL A 475 -24.50 33.09 -8.95
C VAL A 475 -24.98 34.04 -7.84
N PRO A 476 -26.21 33.91 -7.32
CA PRO A 476 -26.70 34.71 -6.20
C PRO A 476 -25.79 34.67 -4.98
N VAL A 477 -25.56 35.82 -4.35
CA VAL A 477 -24.92 35.89 -3.03
C VAL A 477 -25.77 35.15 -2.00
N ASP A 478 -27.09 35.31 -2.05
CA ASP A 478 -28.06 34.69 -1.14
C ASP A 478 -29.18 33.94 -1.90
N HIS A 479 -29.25 32.62 -1.73
CA HIS A 479 -30.32 31.77 -2.28
C HIS A 479 -31.57 31.70 -1.39
N PHE A 480 -31.53 32.23 -0.16
CA PHE A 480 -32.49 31.93 0.91
C PHE A 480 -33.00 33.20 1.62
N HIS A 481 -33.61 34.09 0.83
CA HIS A 481 -34.30 35.33 1.23
C HIS A 481 -35.51 35.17 2.19
N ASN A 482 -35.63 34.03 2.88
CA ASN A 482 -36.62 33.74 3.93
C ASN A 482 -36.00 33.14 5.21
N ASP A 483 -34.68 32.88 5.26
CA ASP A 483 -33.99 32.41 6.47
C ASP A 483 -33.21 33.56 7.14
N SER A 484 -33.69 33.95 8.31
CA SER A 484 -33.16 35.05 9.15
C SER A 484 -31.65 35.02 9.42
N ILE A 485 -30.96 33.88 9.28
CA ILE A 485 -29.49 33.83 9.48
C ILE A 485 -28.71 34.58 8.39
N TYR A 486 -29.33 34.86 7.25
CA TYR A 486 -28.71 35.58 6.14
C TYR A 486 -29.01 37.08 6.14
N GLU A 487 -29.83 37.57 7.10
CA GLU A 487 -30.14 38.99 7.22
C GLU A 487 -28.89 39.85 7.51
N PRO A 488 -28.74 41.04 6.88
CA PRO A 488 -29.57 41.56 5.80
C PRO A 488 -29.32 40.79 4.49
N HIS A 489 -30.40 40.37 3.82
CA HIS A 489 -30.35 39.65 2.55
C HIS A 489 -29.70 40.49 1.41
N SER A 490 -29.32 39.83 0.32
CA SER A 490 -28.67 40.46 -0.84
C SER A 490 -29.15 39.84 -2.16
N ASP A 491 -29.77 40.66 -3.00
CA ASP A 491 -30.14 40.35 -4.39
C ASP A 491 -28.92 40.34 -5.35
N ASP A 492 -27.70 40.53 -4.84
CA ASP A 492 -26.48 40.64 -5.66
C ASP A 492 -26.03 39.28 -6.24
N THR A 493 -25.16 39.31 -7.25
CA THR A 493 -24.53 38.11 -7.81
C THR A 493 -23.02 38.25 -7.85
N PHE A 494 -22.32 37.13 -7.64
CA PHE A 494 -20.86 37.06 -7.66
C PHE A 494 -20.36 36.07 -8.74
N PRO A 495 -19.13 36.25 -9.26
CA PRO A 495 -18.54 35.36 -10.25
C PRO A 495 -17.96 34.10 -9.59
N LEU A 496 -18.72 33.00 -9.59
CA LEU A 496 -18.24 31.69 -9.15
C LEU A 496 -17.32 31.08 -10.22
N ARG A 497 -16.07 30.74 -9.86
CA ARG A 497 -15.09 30.17 -10.79
C ARG A 497 -15.32 28.68 -11.07
N TYR A 498 -15.08 28.29 -12.32
CA TYR A 498 -15.04 26.89 -12.74
C TYR A 498 -14.05 26.67 -13.89
N TRP A 499 -13.66 25.42 -14.10
CA TRP A 499 -12.78 24.94 -15.17
C TRP A 499 -13.38 23.68 -15.78
N PHE A 500 -13.06 23.36 -17.04
CA PHE A 500 -13.52 22.13 -17.67
C PHE A 500 -12.55 21.57 -18.71
N ASP A 501 -12.70 20.28 -19.01
CA ASP A 501 -12.01 19.55 -20.08
C ASP A 501 -13.04 18.78 -20.91
N ASP A 502 -13.17 19.14 -22.18
CA ASP A 502 -14.08 18.51 -23.15
C ASP A 502 -13.39 17.51 -24.09
N THR A 503 -12.09 17.23 -23.91
CA THR A 503 -11.26 16.30 -24.72
C THR A 503 -11.86 14.89 -24.81
N HIS A 504 -12.74 14.52 -23.88
CA HIS A 504 -13.40 13.21 -23.84
C HIS A 504 -14.92 13.28 -24.04
N TYR A 505 -15.50 14.47 -24.14
CA TYR A 505 -16.93 14.66 -24.21
C TYR A 505 -17.52 14.19 -25.56
N ARG A 506 -18.70 13.56 -25.49
CA ARG A 506 -19.54 13.23 -26.66
C ARG A 506 -21.00 13.51 -26.31
N LYS A 507 -21.80 13.93 -27.30
CA LYS A 507 -23.22 14.28 -27.12
C LYS A 507 -23.98 13.20 -26.34
N GLY A 508 -24.51 13.58 -25.16
CA GLY A 508 -25.24 12.68 -24.26
C GLY A 508 -24.37 11.90 -23.27
N GLY A 509 -23.08 12.21 -23.16
CA GLY A 509 -22.26 11.93 -21.98
C GLY A 509 -22.69 12.75 -20.75
N PRO A 510 -22.23 12.39 -19.54
CA PRO A 510 -22.50 13.17 -18.33
C PRO A 510 -21.65 14.44 -18.24
N VAL A 511 -22.02 15.31 -17.29
CA VAL A 511 -21.11 16.32 -16.75
C VAL A 511 -20.61 15.81 -15.40
N ILE A 512 -19.29 15.60 -15.26
CA ILE A 512 -18.63 15.15 -14.04
C ILE A 512 -18.08 16.40 -13.33
N VAL A 513 -18.66 16.78 -12.19
CA VAL A 513 -18.29 18.02 -11.46
C VAL A 513 -17.63 17.65 -10.13
N LEU A 514 -16.31 17.85 -10.04
CA LEU A 514 -15.60 17.82 -8.76
C LEU A 514 -15.70 19.19 -8.09
N GLN A 515 -16.13 19.19 -6.83
CA GLN A 515 -16.25 20.39 -6.02
C GLN A 515 -14.94 20.60 -5.24
N GLY A 516 -14.36 21.80 -5.30
CA GLY A 516 -13.01 22.07 -4.80
C GLY A 516 -12.83 22.07 -3.27
N GLY A 517 -13.92 22.05 -2.51
CA GLY A 517 -13.91 22.13 -1.06
C GLY A 517 -13.33 23.44 -0.54
N GLU A 518 -12.64 23.33 0.59
CA GLU A 518 -12.00 24.37 1.39
C GLU A 518 -10.67 24.89 0.78
N THR A 519 -10.52 24.85 -0.55
CA THR A 519 -9.30 25.28 -1.29
C THR A 519 -9.63 26.06 -2.57
N SER A 520 -8.62 26.59 -3.27
CA SER A 520 -8.82 27.10 -4.63
C SER A 520 -9.18 25.95 -5.56
N GLY A 521 -10.04 26.19 -6.56
CA GLY A 521 -10.34 25.19 -7.59
C GLY A 521 -9.14 24.91 -8.51
N ALA A 522 -8.21 25.86 -8.64
CA ALA A 522 -6.96 25.67 -9.38
C ALA A 522 -6.13 24.50 -8.80
N ASP A 523 -6.16 24.32 -7.48
CA ASP A 523 -5.43 23.27 -6.74
C ASP A 523 -5.92 21.86 -7.10
N ARG A 524 -7.11 21.75 -7.72
CA ARG A 524 -7.76 20.49 -8.10
C ARG A 524 -7.65 20.17 -9.59
N LEU A 525 -7.01 21.03 -10.38
CA LEU A 525 -6.75 20.79 -11.81
C LEU A 525 -5.95 19.50 -12.11
N PRO A 526 -5.06 18.97 -11.24
CA PRO A 526 -4.49 17.64 -11.44
C PRO A 526 -5.53 16.52 -11.54
N PHE A 527 -6.68 16.65 -10.87
CA PHE A 527 -7.77 15.67 -10.95
C PHE A 527 -8.54 15.75 -12.26
N LEU A 528 -8.70 16.97 -12.80
CA LEU A 528 -9.24 17.21 -14.15
C LEU A 528 -8.31 16.66 -15.24
N GLN A 529 -7.00 16.86 -15.07
CA GLN A 529 -5.98 16.44 -16.04
C GLN A 529 -5.80 14.92 -16.08
N LYS A 530 -5.54 14.28 -14.93
CA LYS A 530 -5.07 12.89 -14.87
C LYS A 530 -5.60 12.04 -13.70
N GLY A 531 -6.24 12.67 -12.71
CA GLY A 531 -6.91 12.00 -11.59
C GLY A 531 -8.31 11.47 -11.92
N ILE A 532 -9.17 11.42 -10.91
CA ILE A 532 -10.47 10.74 -11.00
C ILE A 532 -11.45 11.39 -11.99
N VAL A 533 -11.45 12.72 -12.13
CA VAL A 533 -12.34 13.41 -13.08
C VAL A 533 -11.95 13.05 -14.52
N ALA A 534 -10.66 13.03 -14.85
CA ALA A 534 -10.16 12.58 -16.15
C ALA A 534 -10.61 11.15 -16.47
N LYS A 535 -10.45 10.22 -15.50
CA LYS A 535 -10.84 8.81 -15.63
C LYS A 535 -12.35 8.66 -15.87
N LEU A 536 -13.18 9.31 -15.07
CA LEU A 536 -14.64 9.26 -15.20
C LEU A 536 -15.15 9.91 -16.49
N ALA A 537 -14.55 11.03 -16.92
CA ALA A 537 -14.86 11.68 -18.19
C ALA A 537 -14.48 10.78 -19.38
N GLN A 538 -13.25 10.24 -19.41
CA GLN A 538 -12.78 9.29 -20.43
C GLN A 538 -13.70 8.07 -20.51
N ALA A 539 -14.05 7.50 -19.35
CA ALA A 539 -14.87 6.32 -19.23
C ALA A 539 -16.28 6.51 -19.79
N THR A 540 -16.95 7.60 -19.42
CA THR A 540 -18.36 7.86 -19.73
C THR A 540 -18.61 8.63 -21.02
N HIS A 541 -17.53 9.11 -21.65
CA HIS A 541 -17.53 10.17 -22.68
C HIS A 541 -18.15 11.49 -22.18
N GLY A 542 -17.87 11.81 -20.91
CA GLY A 542 -18.39 12.99 -20.23
C GLY A 542 -17.50 14.22 -20.37
N LEU A 543 -18.05 15.34 -19.93
CA LEU A 543 -17.35 16.60 -19.71
C LEU A 543 -16.77 16.61 -18.29
N GLY A 544 -15.45 16.78 -18.15
CA GLY A 544 -14.83 16.96 -16.83
C GLY A 544 -14.94 18.41 -16.38
N VAL A 545 -15.27 18.67 -15.12
CA VAL A 545 -15.44 20.02 -14.55
C VAL A 545 -14.86 20.08 -13.14
N ILE A 546 -14.14 21.16 -12.84
CA ILE A 546 -13.81 21.59 -11.48
C ILE A 546 -14.64 22.82 -11.14
N LEU A 547 -15.32 22.83 -9.99
CA LEU A 547 -16.12 23.95 -9.51
C LEU A 547 -15.57 24.47 -8.18
N GLU A 548 -15.23 25.77 -8.12
CA GLU A 548 -14.77 26.42 -6.89
C GLU A 548 -15.88 26.48 -5.83
N HIS A 549 -15.50 26.64 -4.56
CA HIS A 549 -16.46 26.93 -3.49
C HIS A 549 -16.64 28.44 -3.33
N ARG A 550 -17.85 28.91 -2.97
CA ARG A 550 -18.03 30.31 -2.56
C ARG A 550 -17.04 30.70 -1.46
N TYR A 551 -16.54 31.92 -1.52
CA TYR A 551 -15.47 32.49 -0.68
C TYR A 551 -14.06 31.93 -0.89
N TYR A 552 -13.84 30.77 -1.54
CA TYR A 552 -12.50 30.22 -1.72
C TYR A 552 -11.88 30.62 -3.07
N GLY A 553 -10.54 30.53 -3.15
CA GLY A 553 -9.76 30.79 -4.36
C GLY A 553 -9.84 32.25 -4.82
N LYS A 554 -10.82 32.57 -5.69
CA LYS A 554 -11.14 33.96 -6.11
C LYS A 554 -12.66 34.20 -6.22
N SER A 555 -13.48 33.27 -5.72
CA SER A 555 -14.96 33.25 -5.87
C SER A 555 -15.68 33.94 -4.71
N TYR A 556 -15.37 35.22 -4.48
CA TYR A 556 -15.82 35.98 -3.30
C TYR A 556 -17.23 36.59 -3.47
N PRO A 557 -18.22 36.27 -2.60
CA PRO A 557 -19.54 36.93 -2.61
C PRO A 557 -19.56 38.30 -1.93
N THR A 558 -18.52 38.63 -1.15
CA THR A 558 -18.43 39.83 -0.31
C THR A 558 -17.06 40.51 -0.45
N PRO A 559 -16.94 41.82 -0.13
CA PRO A 559 -15.69 42.58 -0.31
C PRO A 559 -14.59 42.24 0.71
N ASP A 560 -14.93 41.54 1.80
CA ASP A 560 -14.05 41.15 2.90
C ASP A 560 -14.57 39.87 3.59
N PHE A 561 -13.81 39.38 4.57
CA PHE A 561 -14.10 38.22 5.42
C PHE A 561 -14.46 38.63 6.86
N SER A 562 -15.03 39.83 7.05
CA SER A 562 -15.61 40.23 8.34
C SER A 562 -16.74 39.28 8.74
N THR A 563 -16.97 39.07 10.04
CA THR A 563 -17.95 38.09 10.53
C THR A 563 -19.37 38.35 10.00
N ALA A 564 -19.72 39.61 9.76
CA ALA A 564 -20.98 39.99 9.14
C ALA A 564 -21.06 39.55 7.66
N ASN A 565 -19.97 39.67 6.91
CA ASN A 565 -19.89 39.27 5.51
C ASN A 565 -19.71 37.76 5.32
N LEU A 566 -19.20 37.02 6.32
CA LEU A 566 -19.16 35.56 6.30
C LEU A 566 -20.54 34.89 6.50
N ARG A 567 -21.64 35.64 6.75
CA ARG A 567 -22.99 35.05 6.96
C ARG A 567 -23.49 34.17 5.80
N PHE A 568 -23.03 34.42 4.56
CA PHE A 568 -23.39 33.57 3.41
C PHE A 568 -22.40 32.42 3.16
N LEU A 569 -21.34 32.26 3.98
CA LEU A 569 -20.46 31.09 4.01
C LEU A 569 -21.07 30.01 4.89
N THR A 570 -22.10 29.36 4.36
CA THR A 570 -22.78 28.21 4.99
C THR A 570 -22.92 27.07 4.00
N THR A 571 -23.02 25.86 4.53
CA THR A 571 -23.11 24.63 3.75
C THR A 571 -24.34 24.66 2.84
N ASP A 572 -25.50 25.12 3.34
CA ASP A 572 -26.73 25.20 2.56
C ASP A 572 -26.61 26.14 1.35
N GLN A 573 -26.06 27.35 1.54
CA GLN A 573 -25.85 28.35 0.47
C GLN A 573 -24.91 27.82 -0.61
N ALA A 574 -23.82 27.17 -0.20
CA ALA A 574 -22.87 26.61 -1.14
C ALA A 574 -23.45 25.40 -1.91
N VAL A 575 -24.23 24.52 -1.26
CA VAL A 575 -24.93 23.41 -1.97
C VAL A 575 -25.94 23.97 -2.99
N ALA A 576 -26.59 25.09 -2.67
CA ALA A 576 -27.44 25.81 -3.61
C ALA A 576 -26.66 26.38 -4.81
N ASP A 577 -25.43 26.88 -4.64
CA ASP A 577 -24.57 27.29 -5.77
C ASP A 577 -24.34 26.14 -6.75
N MET A 578 -24.00 24.95 -6.26
CA MET A 578 -23.71 23.81 -7.13
C MET A 578 -24.97 23.31 -7.85
N ALA A 579 -26.13 23.35 -7.19
CA ALA A 579 -27.43 23.10 -7.80
C ALA A 579 -27.88 24.19 -8.79
N TYR A 580 -27.46 25.45 -8.59
CA TYR A 580 -27.69 26.56 -9.52
C TYR A 580 -26.78 26.45 -10.74
N PHE A 581 -25.49 26.13 -10.54
CA PHE A 581 -24.51 25.89 -11.60
C PHE A 581 -25.01 24.83 -12.58
N ALA A 582 -25.43 23.66 -12.08
CA ALA A 582 -25.97 22.58 -12.92
C ALA A 582 -27.26 22.93 -13.68
N LYS A 583 -27.94 24.03 -13.35
CA LYS A 583 -29.16 24.51 -14.04
C LYS A 583 -28.90 25.63 -15.04
N HIS A 584 -27.82 26.39 -14.89
CA HIS A 584 -27.60 27.64 -15.63
C HIS A 584 -26.24 27.77 -16.32
N VAL A 585 -25.30 26.84 -16.12
CA VAL A 585 -23.98 26.91 -16.78
C VAL A 585 -24.09 26.77 -18.29
N VAL A 586 -23.34 27.63 -19.00
CA VAL A 586 -23.10 27.55 -20.44
C VAL A 586 -21.59 27.46 -20.63
N PHE A 587 -21.11 26.33 -21.15
CA PHE A 587 -19.69 26.07 -21.34
C PHE A 587 -19.18 26.72 -22.64
N LYS A 588 -18.05 27.43 -22.56
CA LYS A 588 -17.48 28.19 -23.69
C LYS A 588 -17.04 27.25 -24.82
N GLY A 589 -17.42 27.55 -26.07
CA GLY A 589 -17.21 26.68 -27.23
C GLY A 589 -18.26 25.57 -27.40
N LEU A 590 -19.06 25.30 -26.35
CA LEU A 590 -20.13 24.29 -26.35
C LEU A 590 -21.52 24.92 -26.26
N GLU A 591 -21.66 26.23 -26.54
CA GLU A 591 -22.92 27.00 -26.44
C GLU A 591 -24.01 26.49 -27.40
N HIS A 592 -23.63 25.69 -28.39
CA HIS A 592 -24.52 25.01 -29.33
C HIS A 592 -25.20 23.75 -28.73
N LEU A 593 -24.91 23.42 -27.46
CA LEU A 593 -25.48 22.31 -26.72
C LEU A 593 -26.12 22.82 -25.43
N ASP A 594 -27.38 22.43 -25.18
CA ASP A 594 -27.96 22.52 -23.83
C ASP A 594 -27.28 21.45 -22.96
N LEU A 595 -26.26 21.87 -22.22
CA LEU A 595 -25.47 21.04 -21.31
C LEU A 595 -26.02 21.03 -19.88
N THR A 596 -27.17 21.64 -19.61
CA THR A 596 -27.76 21.71 -18.27
C THR A 596 -28.24 20.35 -17.76
N SER A 597 -28.43 20.23 -16.45
CA SER A 597 -29.07 19.08 -15.76
C SER A 597 -30.49 18.78 -16.28
N ALA A 598 -31.17 19.80 -16.84
CA ALA A 598 -32.46 19.61 -17.51
C ALA A 598 -32.35 18.73 -18.77
N LYS A 599 -31.14 18.56 -19.36
CA LYS A 599 -30.89 17.72 -20.55
C LYS A 599 -29.78 16.67 -20.40
N ASN A 600 -28.98 16.66 -19.33
CA ASN A 600 -27.82 15.76 -19.19
C ASN A 600 -27.69 15.20 -17.77
N PRO A 601 -27.11 14.00 -17.57
CA PRO A 601 -26.82 13.48 -16.24
C PRO A 601 -25.61 14.20 -15.62
N TYR A 602 -25.81 14.92 -14.53
CA TYR A 602 -24.72 15.46 -13.72
C TYR A 602 -24.31 14.46 -12.64
N ILE A 603 -23.01 14.26 -12.48
CA ILE A 603 -22.40 13.43 -11.43
C ILE A 603 -21.50 14.33 -10.59
N ALA A 604 -21.75 14.41 -9.29
CA ALA A 604 -20.90 15.18 -8.37
C ALA A 604 -19.76 14.32 -7.81
N TYR A 605 -18.65 14.96 -7.47
CA TYR A 605 -17.51 14.35 -6.78
C TYR A 605 -16.96 15.32 -5.72
N GLY A 606 -16.50 14.82 -4.57
CA GLY A 606 -15.69 15.60 -3.64
C GLY A 606 -14.98 14.75 -2.58
N GLY A 607 -13.78 15.18 -2.18
CA GLY A 607 -13.04 14.68 -1.01
C GLY A 607 -13.35 15.46 0.28
N SER A 608 -13.12 14.89 1.47
CA SER A 608 -13.22 15.60 2.76
C SER A 608 -14.60 16.28 2.98
N TYR A 609 -14.63 17.55 3.39
CA TYR A 609 -15.81 18.41 3.46
C TYR A 609 -16.56 18.48 2.12
N ALA A 610 -15.85 18.55 0.98
CA ALA A 610 -16.50 18.49 -0.34
C ALA A 610 -17.22 17.14 -0.56
N GLY A 611 -16.74 16.05 0.04
CA GLY A 611 -17.40 14.75 0.06
C GLY A 611 -18.72 14.77 0.82
N SER A 612 -18.74 15.35 2.03
CA SER A 612 -19.96 15.60 2.80
C SER A 612 -20.97 16.42 2.00
N PHE A 613 -20.45 17.49 1.40
CA PHE A 613 -21.20 18.46 0.62
C PHE A 613 -21.89 17.85 -0.60
N VAL A 614 -21.19 17.03 -1.41
CA VAL A 614 -21.82 16.37 -2.56
C VAL A 614 -22.79 15.26 -2.16
N ALA A 615 -22.59 14.64 -0.98
CA ALA A 615 -23.58 13.73 -0.40
C ALA A 615 -24.89 14.47 -0.02
N PHE A 616 -24.79 15.67 0.54
CA PHE A 616 -25.96 16.51 0.82
C PHE A 616 -26.63 16.99 -0.47
N LEU A 617 -25.84 17.49 -1.44
CA LEU A 617 -26.31 17.89 -2.77
C LEU A 617 -27.15 16.80 -3.46
N ARG A 618 -26.68 15.55 -3.46
CA ARG A 618 -27.39 14.41 -4.08
C ARG A 618 -28.73 14.12 -3.42
N LYS A 619 -28.84 14.34 -2.10
CA LYS A 619 -30.05 14.11 -1.31
C LYS A 619 -31.04 15.28 -1.35
N LEU A 620 -30.54 16.52 -1.42
CA LEU A 620 -31.34 17.76 -1.39
C LEU A 620 -31.78 18.22 -2.78
N TYR A 621 -30.95 18.03 -3.81
CA TYR A 621 -31.21 18.45 -5.18
C TYR A 621 -31.12 17.26 -6.17
N PRO A 622 -31.93 16.19 -5.96
CA PRO A 622 -31.79 14.92 -6.67
C PRO A 622 -32.12 15.00 -8.18
N ASP A 623 -32.80 16.07 -8.62
CA ASP A 623 -33.09 16.37 -10.03
C ASP A 623 -31.97 17.17 -10.72
N ALA A 624 -31.14 17.88 -9.94
CA ALA A 624 -29.99 18.63 -10.47
C ALA A 624 -28.75 17.74 -10.63
N TYR A 625 -28.51 16.83 -9.68
CA TYR A 625 -27.41 15.87 -9.73
C TYR A 625 -27.94 14.45 -9.67
N TRP A 626 -27.70 13.68 -10.73
CA TRP A 626 -28.20 12.32 -10.91
C TRP A 626 -27.48 11.30 -10.00
N GLY A 627 -26.20 11.51 -9.74
CA GLY A 627 -25.39 10.72 -8.82
C GLY A 627 -24.30 11.56 -8.14
N ALA A 628 -23.72 11.05 -7.05
CA ALA A 628 -22.58 11.67 -6.38
C ALA A 628 -21.61 10.65 -5.79
N ILE A 629 -20.33 11.01 -5.70
CA ILE A 629 -19.27 10.26 -5.03
C ILE A 629 -18.70 11.13 -3.91
N ALA A 630 -18.87 10.68 -2.68
CA ALA A 630 -18.27 11.27 -1.49
C ALA A 630 -17.03 10.44 -1.11
N SER A 631 -15.85 10.92 -1.48
CA SER A 631 -14.59 10.32 -1.06
C SER A 631 -14.17 10.88 0.29
N SER A 632 -13.84 10.00 1.24
CA SER A 632 -13.42 10.34 2.61
C SER A 632 -14.32 11.39 3.26
N GLY A 633 -15.62 11.25 3.00
CA GLY A 633 -16.61 12.26 3.29
C GLY A 633 -16.92 12.28 4.78
N VAL A 634 -17.06 13.47 5.36
CA VAL A 634 -17.28 13.68 6.81
C VAL A 634 -18.70 14.20 7.13
N PRO A 635 -19.78 13.54 6.69
CA PRO A 635 -21.15 14.07 6.77
C PRO A 635 -21.70 14.23 8.19
N GLU A 636 -20.97 13.81 9.22
CA GLU A 636 -21.30 14.08 10.61
C GLU A 636 -20.40 15.16 11.21
N ALA A 637 -20.99 16.31 11.53
CA ALA A 637 -20.38 17.37 12.31
C ALA A 637 -20.28 16.95 13.79
N ILE A 638 -19.08 17.05 14.37
CA ILE A 638 -18.78 16.56 15.72
C ILE A 638 -18.11 17.69 16.51
N TYR A 639 -18.72 18.11 17.62
CA TYR A 639 -18.20 19.25 18.41
C TYR A 639 -16.82 18.96 19.04
N ASP A 640 -16.70 17.91 19.85
CA ASP A 640 -15.42 17.43 20.42
C ASP A 640 -14.98 16.18 19.64
N TYR A 641 -13.99 16.34 18.76
CA TYR A 641 -13.54 15.31 17.83
C TYR A 641 -12.15 14.76 18.19
N TRP A 642 -11.96 14.38 19.45
CA TRP A 642 -10.78 13.65 19.93
C TRP A 642 -10.52 12.35 19.16
N GLN A 643 -11.55 11.76 18.53
CA GLN A 643 -11.46 10.52 17.76
C GLN A 643 -10.59 10.63 16.50
N TYR A 644 -10.27 11.84 16.02
CA TYR A 644 -9.32 12.06 14.92
C TYR A 644 -8.00 11.27 15.10
N TYR A 645 -7.51 11.20 16.34
CA TYR A 645 -6.27 10.50 16.68
C TYR A 645 -6.42 8.98 16.86
N GLU A 646 -7.64 8.43 16.87
CA GLU A 646 -7.81 6.97 17.00
C GLU A 646 -7.34 6.22 15.74
N ALA A 647 -7.38 6.83 14.57
CA ALA A 647 -6.75 6.25 13.37
C ALA A 647 -5.24 6.04 13.57
N ALA A 648 -4.54 7.04 14.11
CA ALA A 648 -3.13 6.92 14.47
C ALA A 648 -2.92 5.87 15.58
N ARG A 649 -3.82 5.78 16.57
CA ARG A 649 -3.73 4.76 17.64
C ARG A 649 -3.85 3.32 17.10
N ILE A 650 -4.70 3.10 16.09
CA ILE A 650 -5.00 1.77 15.54
C ILE A 650 -3.97 1.35 14.47
N TYR A 651 -3.54 2.28 13.61
CA TYR A 651 -2.82 1.97 12.37
C TYR A 651 -1.37 2.46 12.29
N ALA A 652 -0.90 3.30 13.22
CA ALA A 652 0.52 3.69 13.28
C ALA A 652 1.38 2.57 13.92
N PRO A 653 2.73 2.62 13.78
CA PRO A 653 3.61 1.64 14.40
C PRO A 653 3.39 1.57 15.93
N HIS A 654 3.19 0.36 16.47
CA HIS A 654 2.87 0.14 17.89
C HIS A 654 3.79 0.91 18.84
N ASP A 655 5.10 0.88 18.60
CA ASP A 655 6.09 1.50 19.48
C ASP A 655 6.09 3.03 19.38
N CYS A 656 5.62 3.60 18.26
CA CYS A 656 5.32 5.03 18.14
C CYS A 656 4.11 5.39 19.01
N VAL A 657 3.00 4.68 18.85
CA VAL A 657 1.77 4.90 19.63
C VAL A 657 2.06 4.79 21.13
N ALA A 658 2.76 3.74 21.55
CA ALA A 658 3.09 3.49 22.95
C ALA A 658 4.05 4.54 23.55
N ALA A 659 5.04 5.01 22.77
CA ALA A 659 5.94 6.08 23.20
C ALA A 659 5.24 7.44 23.27
N THR A 660 4.48 7.83 22.24
CA THR A 660 3.68 9.07 22.22
C THR A 660 2.69 9.10 23.39
N GLN A 661 1.91 8.03 23.62
CA GLN A 661 0.99 7.96 24.76
C GLN A 661 1.68 8.17 26.11
N LYS A 662 2.87 7.56 26.30
CA LYS A 662 3.61 7.69 27.57
C LYS A 662 4.21 9.07 27.74
N LEU A 663 4.83 9.63 26.70
CA LEU A 663 5.45 10.95 26.72
C LEU A 663 4.40 12.06 26.85
N THR A 664 3.27 11.99 26.13
CA THR A 664 2.14 12.91 26.29
C THR A 664 1.55 12.85 27.69
N HIS A 665 1.36 11.66 28.27
CA HIS A 665 0.89 11.55 29.66
C HIS A 665 1.94 12.01 30.69
N MET A 666 3.24 11.85 30.41
CA MET A 666 4.33 12.42 31.23
C MET A 666 4.29 13.95 31.19
N VAL A 667 4.06 14.54 30.02
CA VAL A 667 3.85 15.98 29.83
C VAL A 667 2.62 16.45 30.62
N ASP A 668 1.46 15.79 30.48
CA ASP A 668 0.23 16.11 31.24
C ASP A 668 0.44 16.03 32.77
N ASN A 669 1.15 14.99 33.25
CA ASN A 669 1.46 14.83 34.67
C ASN A 669 2.37 15.93 35.23
N ILE A 670 3.11 16.66 34.37
CA ILE A 670 3.90 17.82 34.75
C ILE A 670 3.08 19.10 34.60
N LEU A 671 2.52 19.37 33.41
CA LEU A 671 1.83 20.63 33.10
C LEU A 671 0.53 20.80 33.89
N ILE A 672 -0.21 19.70 34.13
CA ILE A 672 -1.47 19.68 34.88
C ILE A 672 -1.20 19.17 36.30
N GLY A 673 -0.61 17.97 36.42
CA GLY A 673 -0.38 17.29 37.69
C GLY A 673 0.68 17.93 38.61
N LYS A 674 1.47 18.88 38.09
CA LYS A 674 2.47 19.68 38.83
C LYS A 674 2.46 21.15 38.40
N ALA A 675 1.28 21.68 38.07
CA ALA A 675 1.06 23.12 37.89
C ALA A 675 1.67 23.92 39.05
N ASP A 676 2.10 25.15 38.76
CA ASP A 676 2.72 26.09 39.71
C ASP A 676 4.02 25.60 40.40
N THR A 677 4.66 24.54 39.87
CA THR A 677 5.97 24.06 40.32
C THR A 677 7.07 24.29 39.27
N GLU A 678 8.34 24.24 39.70
CA GLU A 678 9.50 24.36 38.82
C GLU A 678 9.51 23.35 37.64
N TRP A 679 8.83 22.20 37.79
CA TRP A 679 8.81 21.15 36.78
C TRP A 679 8.19 21.60 35.45
N VAL A 680 7.21 22.52 35.50
CA VAL A 680 6.60 23.10 34.28
C VAL A 680 7.65 23.90 33.50
N GLN A 681 8.39 24.77 34.17
CA GLN A 681 9.43 25.59 33.54
C GLN A 681 10.61 24.72 33.06
N ARG A 682 11.03 23.74 33.86
CA ARG A 682 12.08 22.78 33.50
C ARG A 682 11.73 21.99 32.24
N LEU A 683 10.49 21.50 32.14
CA LEU A 683 9.98 20.80 30.96
C LEU A 683 10.01 21.70 29.72
N LYS A 684 9.44 22.91 29.80
CA LYS A 684 9.45 23.88 28.70
C LYS A 684 10.87 24.21 28.25
N THR A 685 11.77 24.53 29.19
CA THR A 685 13.18 24.84 28.91
C THR A 685 13.92 23.66 28.28
N ALA A 686 13.68 22.41 28.69
CA ALA A 686 14.30 21.23 28.08
C ALA A 686 13.92 21.04 26.60
N PHE A 687 12.70 21.41 26.22
CA PHE A 687 12.23 21.46 24.82
C PHE A 687 12.67 22.74 24.08
N ASN A 688 13.56 23.57 24.65
CA ASN A 688 13.90 24.91 24.17
C ASN A 688 12.71 25.88 24.04
N LEU A 689 11.54 25.57 24.62
CA LEU A 689 10.31 26.39 24.62
C LEU A 689 10.11 27.14 25.95
N GLY A 690 11.21 27.41 26.68
CA GLY A 690 11.20 28.04 27.99
C GLY A 690 10.61 29.46 28.05
N ASN A 691 10.54 30.16 26.92
CA ASN A 691 9.97 31.51 26.81
C ASN A 691 8.57 31.52 26.17
N LEU A 692 7.94 30.35 25.98
CA LEU A 692 6.54 30.24 25.60
C LEU A 692 5.68 30.33 26.87
N THR A 693 4.98 31.45 27.04
CA THR A 693 4.34 31.86 28.29
C THR A 693 3.35 30.81 28.77
N ARG A 694 2.50 30.28 27.88
CA ARG A 694 1.42 29.36 28.25
C ARG A 694 1.77 27.89 28.12
N SER A 695 1.06 27.03 28.86
CA SER A 695 1.29 25.58 28.87
C SER A 695 0.42 24.82 27.87
N ASP A 696 -0.72 25.38 27.48
CA ASP A 696 -1.59 24.88 26.41
C ASP A 696 -0.97 25.14 25.03
N ASP A 697 -0.41 26.32 24.78
CA ASP A 697 0.40 26.59 23.57
C ASP A 697 1.61 25.64 23.46
N PHE A 698 2.34 25.44 24.56
CA PHE A 698 3.45 24.48 24.60
C PHE A 698 2.99 23.04 24.28
N ALA A 699 1.88 22.63 24.90
CA ALA A 699 1.26 21.33 24.68
C ALA A 699 0.81 21.14 23.21
N TYR A 700 0.31 22.19 22.57
CA TYR A 700 -0.04 22.19 21.15
C TYR A 700 1.20 22.04 20.25
N VAL A 701 2.25 22.84 20.46
CA VAL A 701 3.49 22.76 19.64
C VAL A 701 4.12 21.38 19.66
N VAL A 702 4.21 20.72 20.82
CA VAL A 702 4.79 19.37 20.88
C VAL A 702 3.88 18.30 20.24
N SER A 703 2.59 18.58 20.05
CA SER A 703 1.63 17.62 19.48
C SER A 703 1.71 17.45 17.96
N TRP A 704 2.24 18.44 17.22
CA TRP A 704 2.10 18.53 15.76
C TRP A 704 2.48 17.27 14.98
N GLY A 705 3.51 16.53 15.42
CA GLY A 705 4.01 15.35 14.71
C GLY A 705 3.04 14.15 14.64
N ILE A 706 2.15 13.95 15.62
CA ILE A 706 1.15 12.86 15.56
C ILE A 706 -0.05 13.22 14.66
N SER A 707 -0.29 14.51 14.39
CA SER A 707 -1.33 14.97 13.46
C SER A 707 -1.00 14.71 11.98
N GLY A 708 0.28 14.41 11.65
CA GLY A 708 0.73 14.27 10.26
C GLY A 708 0.15 13.09 9.47
N LEU A 709 -0.62 12.18 10.10
CA LEU A 709 -1.13 10.96 9.46
C LEU A 709 -1.95 11.25 8.18
N GLN A 710 -2.79 12.29 8.20
CA GLN A 710 -3.65 12.67 7.05
C GLN A 710 -2.84 13.00 5.79
N GLY A 711 -1.58 13.44 5.92
CA GLY A 711 -0.71 13.81 4.80
C GLY A 711 -0.04 12.64 4.06
N LEU A 712 -0.27 11.40 4.47
CA LEU A 712 0.22 10.22 3.74
C LEU A 712 -0.60 10.01 2.45
N ASN A 713 0.09 9.82 1.33
CA ASN A 713 -0.50 9.49 0.03
C ASN A 713 0.32 8.38 -0.67
N TRP A 714 -0.27 7.71 -1.64
CA TRP A 714 0.46 6.74 -2.47
C TRP A 714 1.21 7.40 -3.64
N ASP A 715 0.77 8.57 -4.08
CA ASP A 715 1.43 9.37 -5.11
C ASP A 715 2.57 10.19 -4.48
N PRO A 716 3.85 9.92 -4.82
CA PRO A 716 4.98 10.64 -4.23
C PRO A 716 5.02 12.14 -4.57
N ALA A 717 4.21 12.62 -5.51
CA ALA A 717 4.09 14.06 -5.79
C ALA A 717 3.32 14.83 -4.70
N VAL A 718 2.49 14.16 -3.89
CA VAL A 718 1.67 14.80 -2.85
C VAL A 718 1.79 14.13 -1.46
N ASN A 719 2.59 13.08 -1.32
CA ASN A 719 2.80 12.38 -0.06
C ASN A 719 3.78 13.12 0.89
N SER A 720 3.33 13.49 2.09
CA SER A 720 4.22 13.85 3.21
C SER A 720 4.93 12.61 3.78
N THR A 721 6.14 12.80 4.31
CA THR A 721 6.86 11.76 5.08
C THR A 721 6.96 12.10 6.57
N ASP A 722 6.39 13.22 7.01
CA ASP A 722 6.62 13.83 8.33
C ASP A 722 6.09 12.95 9.48
N PHE A 723 4.97 12.25 9.27
CA PHE A 723 4.42 11.29 10.23
C PHE A 723 5.34 10.08 10.43
N GLY A 724 5.93 9.57 9.34
CA GLY A 724 6.93 8.50 9.40
C GLY A 724 8.21 8.96 10.09
N TYR A 725 8.67 10.18 9.79
CA TYR A 725 9.82 10.79 10.46
C TYR A 725 9.57 11.01 11.96
N TYR A 726 8.40 11.51 12.35
CA TYR A 726 7.96 11.60 13.75
C TYR A 726 8.02 10.24 14.44
N CYS A 727 7.31 9.24 13.90
CA CYS A 727 7.23 7.92 14.54
C CYS A 727 8.59 7.23 14.67
N ASN A 728 9.48 7.35 13.68
CA ASN A 728 10.83 6.80 13.76
C ASN A 728 11.67 7.46 14.86
N ASN A 729 11.49 8.75 15.13
CA ASN A 729 12.20 9.45 16.20
C ASN A 729 11.65 9.12 17.59
N ILE A 730 10.31 9.12 17.74
CA ILE A 730 9.65 8.93 19.04
C ILE A 730 9.69 7.48 19.53
N SER A 731 9.62 6.50 18.61
CA SER A 731 9.74 5.07 18.98
C SER A 731 11.17 4.67 19.37
N SER A 732 12.20 5.31 18.80
CA SER A 732 13.59 4.89 18.97
C SER A 732 14.08 4.93 20.41
N THR A 733 14.56 3.78 20.90
CA THR A 733 15.24 3.65 22.20
C THR A 733 16.71 4.06 22.16
N GLU A 734 17.27 4.36 20.99
CA GLU A 734 18.62 4.90 20.82
C GLU A 734 18.58 6.44 20.74
N GLN A 735 19.67 7.11 21.14
CA GLN A 735 19.78 8.57 21.09
C GLN A 735 20.12 9.04 19.67
N LEU A 736 19.13 9.63 18.98
CA LEU A 736 19.24 10.03 17.58
C LEU A 736 19.84 11.44 17.38
N TYR A 737 19.61 12.36 18.33
CA TYR A 737 20.06 13.75 18.24
C TYR A 737 21.21 14.04 19.20
N PRO A 738 22.47 14.17 18.72
CA PRO A 738 23.62 14.49 19.58
C PRO A 738 23.47 15.82 20.34
N SER A 739 22.74 16.78 19.78
CA SER A 739 22.45 18.08 20.40
C SER A 739 21.62 18.00 21.68
N SER A 740 20.79 16.96 21.83
CA SER A 740 20.00 16.73 23.05
C SER A 740 20.82 16.08 24.18
N LYS A 741 22.01 15.52 23.90
CA LYS A 741 22.75 14.64 24.82
C LYS A 741 23.13 15.31 26.15
N SER A 742 23.36 16.63 26.14
CA SER A 742 23.61 17.42 27.35
C SER A 742 22.45 17.41 28.35
N LEU A 743 21.23 17.08 27.91
CA LEU A 743 20.02 17.06 28.70
C LEU A 743 19.70 15.68 29.32
N GLU A 744 20.56 14.66 29.20
CA GLU A 744 20.20 13.29 29.63
C GLU A 744 19.80 13.21 31.12
N SER A 745 20.51 13.92 31.99
CA SER A 745 20.17 14.02 33.42
C SER A 745 18.82 14.70 33.66
N GLU A 746 18.51 15.76 32.90
CA GLU A 746 17.27 16.52 33.01
C GLU A 746 16.07 15.73 32.43
N ALA A 747 16.22 15.14 31.26
CA ALA A 747 15.24 14.23 30.67
C ALA A 747 14.94 13.03 31.61
N ARG A 748 15.96 12.48 32.26
CA ARG A 748 15.79 11.43 33.29
C ARG A 748 15.07 11.95 34.55
N ALA A 749 15.26 13.21 34.94
CA ALA A 749 14.52 13.83 36.03
C ALA A 749 13.05 14.10 35.65
N LEU A 750 12.79 14.61 34.44
CA LEU A 750 11.45 14.88 33.90
C LEU A 750 10.62 13.60 33.76
N VAL A 751 11.19 12.50 33.22
CA VAL A 751 10.51 11.19 33.13
C VAL A 751 10.11 10.67 34.51
N LYS A 752 10.98 10.84 35.53
CA LYS A 752 10.66 10.50 36.92
C LYS A 752 9.55 11.39 37.49
N ALA A 753 9.63 12.71 37.27
CA ALA A 753 8.64 13.68 37.74
C ALA A 753 7.24 13.44 37.12
N GLY A 754 7.17 13.09 35.83
CA GLY A 754 5.94 12.71 35.14
C GLY A 754 5.40 11.31 35.46
N GLY A 755 6.00 10.59 36.42
CA GLY A 755 5.49 9.34 37.00
C GLY A 755 6.14 8.04 36.51
N TYR A 756 7.08 8.09 35.57
CA TYR A 756 7.61 6.91 34.86
C TYR A 756 8.98 6.44 35.37
N ASP A 757 9.24 6.54 36.67
CA ASP A 757 10.53 6.16 37.30
C ASP A 757 11.01 4.75 36.91
N ARG A 758 10.09 3.77 36.86
CA ARG A 758 10.36 2.37 36.50
C ARG A 758 10.75 2.16 35.03
N GLU A 759 10.42 3.10 34.15
CA GLU A 759 10.65 3.04 32.70
C GLU A 759 11.69 4.07 32.24
N ALA A 760 12.32 4.80 33.18
CA ALA A 760 13.28 5.86 32.91
C ALA A 760 14.58 5.39 32.24
N SER A 761 14.85 4.09 32.13
CA SER A 761 15.92 3.57 31.25
C SER A 761 15.60 3.78 29.77
N THR A 762 14.33 3.69 29.40
CA THR A 762 13.86 3.65 28.01
C THR A 762 13.32 5.02 27.57
N LEU A 763 12.41 5.58 28.38
CA LEU A 763 11.74 6.85 28.07
C LEU A 763 12.68 8.06 28.08
N THR A 764 13.85 7.99 28.73
CA THR A 764 14.84 9.08 28.64
C THR A 764 15.34 9.28 27.22
N ASN A 765 15.68 8.22 26.47
CA ASN A 765 16.15 8.38 25.09
C ASN A 765 15.02 8.83 24.17
N GLN A 766 13.80 8.29 24.35
CA GLN A 766 12.62 8.68 23.57
C GLN A 766 12.24 10.16 23.83
N LEU A 767 12.34 10.65 25.07
CA LEU A 767 12.17 12.08 25.40
C LEU A 767 13.26 12.96 24.79
N LEU A 768 14.53 12.53 24.82
CA LEU A 768 15.63 13.25 24.18
C LEU A 768 15.46 13.33 22.65
N ASN A 769 14.92 12.28 22.03
CA ASN A 769 14.55 12.27 20.63
C ASN A 769 13.35 13.19 20.33
N TYR A 770 12.36 13.25 21.24
CA TYR A 770 11.22 14.17 21.12
C TYR A 770 11.65 15.64 21.19
N ILE A 771 12.53 15.98 22.15
CA ILE A 771 13.17 17.29 22.26
C ILE A 771 13.95 17.63 20.98
N GLY A 772 14.74 16.67 20.47
CA GLY A 772 15.48 16.82 19.21
C GLY A 772 14.58 17.05 18.00
N TYR A 773 13.49 16.28 17.88
CA TYR A 773 12.50 16.40 16.82
C TYR A 773 11.79 17.76 16.83
N VAL A 774 11.28 18.22 17.98
CA VAL A 774 10.61 19.54 18.10
C VAL A 774 11.57 20.68 17.78
N ASN A 775 12.85 20.55 18.14
CA ASN A 775 13.88 21.52 17.81
C ASN A 775 14.28 21.49 16.31
N ALA A 776 14.24 20.32 15.67
CA ALA A 776 14.51 20.14 14.24
C ALA A 776 13.33 20.52 13.33
N THR A 777 12.11 20.61 13.88
CA THR A 777 10.87 20.93 13.15
C THR A 777 10.29 22.28 13.60
N ALA A 778 9.45 22.30 14.63
CA ALA A 778 8.68 23.47 15.06
C ALA A 778 9.55 24.70 15.43
N LEU A 779 10.74 24.50 16.00
CA LEU A 779 11.63 25.64 16.30
C LEU A 779 12.35 26.19 15.06
N GLN A 780 12.55 25.41 14.00
CA GLN A 780 13.15 25.93 12.76
C GLN A 780 12.21 26.89 12.03
N THR A 781 10.88 26.74 12.17
CA THR A 781 9.92 27.70 11.61
C THR A 781 9.82 29.02 12.40
N CYS A 782 10.44 29.11 13.58
CA CYS A 782 10.41 30.29 14.45
C CYS A 782 11.75 31.05 14.43
N HIS A 783 11.96 31.87 13.40
CA HIS A 783 13.13 32.75 13.28
C HIS A 783 12.78 34.22 13.60
N ASN A 784 13.69 34.93 14.27
CA ASN A 784 13.64 36.38 14.54
C ASN A 784 12.36 36.90 15.22
N LYS A 785 11.68 36.05 16.01
CA LYS A 785 10.45 36.36 16.77
C LYS A 785 10.57 35.85 18.21
N THR A 786 9.68 36.31 19.10
CA THR A 786 9.48 35.66 20.41
C THR A 786 8.69 34.35 20.25
N GLN A 787 8.79 33.44 21.22
CA GLN A 787 8.10 32.15 21.14
C GLN A 787 6.58 32.30 21.19
N ASP A 788 6.08 33.20 22.05
CA ASP A 788 4.66 33.60 22.02
C ASP A 788 4.25 34.09 20.62
N ALA A 789 5.03 34.97 19.98
CA ALA A 789 4.74 35.48 18.63
C ALA A 789 4.93 34.47 17.47
N CYS A 790 5.38 33.24 17.76
CA CYS A 790 5.41 32.12 16.82
C CYS A 790 4.30 31.10 17.08
N PHE A 791 3.90 30.89 18.33
CA PHE A 791 3.19 29.69 18.76
C PHE A 791 1.93 29.94 19.59
N THR A 792 1.66 31.17 20.04
CA THR A 792 0.46 31.42 20.85
C THR A 792 -0.81 31.46 20.01
N SER A 793 -1.82 30.72 20.45
CA SER A 793 -3.19 30.84 19.94
C SER A 793 -3.94 32.03 20.57
N TYR A 794 -3.31 32.84 21.44
CA TYR A 794 -3.94 33.96 22.16
C TYR A 794 -3.52 35.32 21.56
N ASN A 795 -3.86 35.56 20.29
CA ASN A 795 -3.44 36.76 19.56
C ASN A 795 -4.64 37.54 18.97
N SER A 796 -5.35 38.27 19.82
CA SER A 796 -6.52 39.08 19.45
C SER A 796 -6.24 40.05 18.29
N THR A 797 -5.05 40.67 18.24
CA THR A 797 -4.65 41.59 17.17
C THR A 797 -4.52 40.90 15.81
N PHE A 798 -4.06 39.64 15.78
CA PHE A 798 -4.05 38.84 14.56
C PHE A 798 -5.47 38.49 14.12
N TYR A 799 -6.33 38.07 15.05
CA TYR A 799 -7.71 37.66 14.78
C TYR A 799 -8.66 38.81 14.40
N GLN A 800 -8.29 40.06 14.71
CA GLN A 800 -9.00 41.26 14.25
C GLN A 800 -8.80 41.58 12.76
N GLN A 801 -7.86 40.94 12.07
CA GLN A 801 -7.73 41.11 10.62
C GLN A 801 -8.82 40.33 9.89
N ASP A 802 -9.48 40.96 8.92
CA ASP A 802 -10.60 40.39 8.16
C ASP A 802 -10.59 40.71 6.64
N ASP A 803 -9.49 41.22 6.10
CA ASP A 803 -9.34 41.46 4.65
C ASP A 803 -9.27 40.17 3.82
N LEU A 804 -9.41 40.27 2.49
CA LEU A 804 -9.44 39.11 1.57
C LEU A 804 -8.15 38.26 1.53
N LYS A 805 -7.08 38.64 2.23
CA LYS A 805 -5.88 37.79 2.44
C LYS A 805 -6.00 36.87 3.66
N GLN A 806 -7.01 37.04 4.48
CA GLN A 806 -7.20 36.30 5.74
C GLN A 806 -7.98 34.99 5.48
N ASP A 807 -7.54 34.22 4.50
CA ASP A 807 -8.16 32.97 4.03
C ASP A 807 -8.37 31.92 5.14
N TRP A 808 -7.48 31.90 6.14
CA TRP A 808 -7.61 31.14 7.38
C TRP A 808 -8.97 31.35 8.10
N ARG A 809 -9.63 32.50 7.90
CA ARG A 809 -10.95 32.81 8.47
C ARG A 809 -12.06 31.93 7.89
N LEU A 810 -11.93 31.47 6.65
CA LEU A 810 -13.03 30.82 5.92
C LEU A 810 -13.41 29.49 6.54
N TRP A 811 -12.45 28.56 6.62
CA TRP A 811 -12.67 27.27 7.25
C TRP A 811 -12.89 27.42 8.76
N ALA A 812 -12.19 28.36 9.41
CA ALA A 812 -12.40 28.66 10.82
C ALA A 812 -13.83 29.11 11.12
N TYR A 813 -14.43 29.97 10.29
CA TYR A 813 -15.83 30.35 10.45
C TYR A 813 -16.76 29.15 10.27
N GLN A 814 -16.55 28.33 9.22
CA GLN A 814 -17.37 27.13 8.98
C GLN A 814 -17.34 26.15 10.16
N TYR A 815 -16.17 25.87 10.76
CA TYR A 815 -16.11 24.97 11.90
C TYR A 815 -16.57 25.61 13.22
N CYS A 816 -16.38 26.93 13.41
CA CYS A 816 -16.95 27.65 14.54
C CYS A 816 -18.48 27.80 14.46
N PHE A 817 -19.07 27.79 13.25
CA PHE A 817 -20.50 28.03 13.04
C PHE A 817 -21.33 26.76 12.83
N GLU A 818 -20.92 25.84 11.95
CA GLU A 818 -21.70 24.63 11.62
C GLU A 818 -21.00 23.30 11.97
N TRP A 819 -19.68 23.16 11.79
CA TRP A 819 -19.04 21.82 11.72
C TRP A 819 -18.36 21.30 13.01
N GLY A 820 -17.79 22.16 13.85
CA GLY A 820 -17.04 21.76 15.04
C GLY A 820 -15.63 21.23 14.74
N PHE A 821 -15.48 19.91 14.72
CA PHE A 821 -14.21 19.19 14.52
C PHE A 821 -13.04 19.64 15.40
N PHE A 822 -13.32 20.11 16.63
CA PHE A 822 -12.26 20.47 17.57
C PHE A 822 -11.51 19.21 18.05
N GLN A 823 -10.27 19.07 17.61
CA GLN A 823 -9.42 17.92 17.92
C GLN A 823 -8.82 18.08 19.33
N THR A 824 -9.47 17.53 20.36
CA THR A 824 -9.03 17.68 21.75
C THR A 824 -8.26 16.46 22.28
N GLY A 825 -7.30 16.68 23.18
CA GLY A 825 -6.78 15.63 24.06
C GLY A 825 -7.67 15.42 25.28
N SER A 826 -8.42 16.45 25.66
CA SER A 826 -9.30 16.44 26.84
C SER A 826 -10.43 15.39 26.75
N GLY A 827 -11.04 15.22 25.56
CA GLY A 827 -12.17 14.31 25.31
C GLY A 827 -11.83 12.82 25.36
N VAL A 828 -10.55 12.46 25.23
CA VAL A 828 -10.09 11.06 25.30
C VAL A 828 -10.53 10.42 26.63
N PRO A 829 -11.14 9.22 26.65
CA PRO A 829 -11.62 8.57 27.88
C PRO A 829 -10.58 8.52 29.00
N ARG A 830 -10.99 8.77 30.26
CA ARG A 830 -10.06 8.90 31.40
C ARG A 830 -9.23 7.64 31.72
N HIS A 831 -9.66 6.48 31.25
CA HIS A 831 -8.94 5.20 31.40
C HIS A 831 -7.96 4.91 30.25
N GLN A 832 -7.85 5.84 29.28
CA GLN A 832 -7.06 5.71 28.06
C GLN A 832 -6.00 6.83 28.02
N LEU A 833 -4.74 6.47 27.74
CA LEU A 833 -3.67 7.45 27.59
C LEU A 833 -3.87 8.23 26.27
N PRO A 834 -3.89 9.57 26.31
CA PRO A 834 -4.15 10.39 25.13
C PRO A 834 -2.91 10.42 24.21
N LEU A 835 -3.11 10.80 22.94
CA LEU A 835 -2.00 10.98 22.00
C LEU A 835 -1.50 12.42 21.97
N ILE A 836 -2.42 13.39 22.06
CA ILE A 836 -2.13 14.81 22.29
C ILE A 836 -2.52 15.22 23.72
N SER A 837 -1.91 16.27 24.27
CA SER A 837 -2.06 16.66 25.67
C SER A 837 -3.50 17.02 26.05
N ARG A 838 -3.89 16.69 27.30
CA ARG A 838 -5.20 17.06 27.86
C ARG A 838 -5.39 18.55 28.14
N LEU A 839 -4.34 19.38 27.99
CA LEU A 839 -4.47 20.85 27.94
C LEU A 839 -5.01 21.36 26.61
N ILE A 840 -4.97 20.56 25.55
CA ILE A 840 -5.65 20.87 24.28
C ILE A 840 -7.11 20.45 24.49
N ASP A 841 -7.91 21.40 24.98
CA ASP A 841 -9.33 21.24 25.30
C ASP A 841 -10.22 22.10 24.40
N LEU A 842 -11.54 21.95 24.53
CA LEU A 842 -12.52 22.75 23.77
C LEU A 842 -12.36 24.27 23.97
N ASN A 843 -11.86 24.73 25.11
CA ASN A 843 -11.65 26.15 25.38
C ASN A 843 -10.43 26.68 24.61
N TYR A 844 -9.35 25.90 24.54
CA TYR A 844 -8.16 26.18 23.72
C TYR A 844 -8.47 26.13 22.22
N THR A 845 -9.05 25.04 21.73
CA THR A 845 -9.29 24.86 20.29
C THR A 845 -10.31 25.84 19.71
N SER A 846 -11.18 26.44 20.54
CA SER A 846 -12.17 27.44 20.11
C SER A 846 -11.77 28.90 20.42
N ILE A 847 -10.49 29.19 20.73
CA ILE A 847 -10.04 30.60 20.90
C ILE A 847 -10.36 31.42 19.66
N VAL A 848 -10.03 30.90 18.47
CA VAL A 848 -10.32 31.54 17.17
C VAL A 848 -11.80 31.89 17.00
N CYS A 849 -12.72 31.05 17.50
CA CYS A 849 -14.16 31.33 17.41
C CYS A 849 -14.55 32.60 18.18
N ARG A 850 -13.98 32.77 19.38
CA ARG A 850 -14.22 33.93 20.25
C ARG A 850 -13.50 35.17 19.75
N GLU A 851 -12.21 35.05 19.43
CA GLU A 851 -11.34 36.19 19.09
C GLU A 851 -11.57 36.71 17.66
N ALA A 852 -11.82 35.82 16.68
CA ALA A 852 -11.99 36.23 15.28
C ALA A 852 -13.45 36.51 14.90
N PHE A 853 -14.41 35.82 15.54
CA PHE A 853 -15.82 35.86 15.16
C PHE A 853 -16.80 36.25 16.29
N ASN A 854 -16.33 36.43 17.53
CA ASN A 854 -17.19 36.63 18.71
C ASN A 854 -18.21 35.49 18.95
N ILE A 855 -17.95 34.29 18.40
CA ILE A 855 -18.76 33.10 18.60
C ILE A 855 -18.33 32.45 19.92
N THR A 856 -19.20 32.55 20.93
CA THR A 856 -18.98 32.06 22.30
C THR A 856 -19.82 30.82 22.66
N THR A 857 -20.75 30.43 21.78
CA THR A 857 -21.55 29.20 21.88
C THR A 857 -20.90 28.04 21.10
N PRO A 858 -21.26 26.77 21.38
CA PRO A 858 -20.92 25.65 20.52
C PRO A 858 -21.45 25.83 19.07
N PRO A 859 -20.78 25.23 18.06
CA PRO A 859 -21.25 25.22 16.67
C PRO A 859 -22.58 24.49 16.50
N GLN A 860 -23.37 24.91 15.50
CA GLN A 860 -24.72 24.42 15.22
C GLN A 860 -24.71 23.07 14.46
N THR A 861 -24.03 22.06 15.00
CA THR A 861 -23.79 20.75 14.34
C THR A 861 -25.06 20.04 13.84
N ASP A 862 -26.22 20.30 14.44
CA ASP A 862 -27.52 19.80 13.97
C ASP A 862 -27.90 20.30 12.56
N ARG A 863 -27.41 21.48 12.12
CA ARG A 863 -27.60 21.97 10.73
C ARG A 863 -26.99 21.02 9.69
N ILE A 864 -25.90 20.35 10.05
CA ILE A 864 -25.23 19.35 9.23
C ILE A 864 -25.86 17.98 9.46
N ASN A 865 -25.98 17.57 10.74
CA ASN A 865 -26.36 16.21 11.12
C ASN A 865 -27.79 15.83 10.72
N ARG A 866 -28.71 16.81 10.56
CA ARG A 866 -30.04 16.61 9.97
C ARG A 866 -30.02 15.95 8.58
N HIS A 867 -28.94 16.09 7.83
CA HIS A 867 -28.79 15.48 6.50
C HIS A 867 -28.47 13.99 6.56
N GLY A 868 -28.09 13.47 7.73
CA GLY A 868 -28.02 12.03 8.01
C GLY A 868 -26.78 11.57 8.79
N GLY A 869 -25.78 12.43 8.98
CA GLY A 869 -24.53 12.07 9.65
C GLY A 869 -23.85 10.87 9.01
N VAL A 870 -23.23 10.01 9.81
CA VAL A 870 -22.64 8.73 9.36
C VAL A 870 -23.69 7.71 8.85
N HIS A 871 -24.98 8.03 8.96
CA HIS A 871 -26.10 7.25 8.44
C HIS A 871 -26.70 7.83 7.16
N ILE A 872 -26.09 8.86 6.54
CA ILE A 872 -26.52 9.34 5.23
C ILE A 872 -26.44 8.22 4.18
N ALA A 873 -27.48 8.10 3.36
CA ALA A 873 -27.64 7.15 2.28
C ALA A 873 -28.66 7.72 1.29
N TYR A 874 -28.48 7.47 -0.01
CA TYR A 874 -29.42 7.88 -1.06
C TYR A 874 -29.14 7.10 -2.36
N PRO A 875 -30.14 6.80 -3.20
CA PRO A 875 -29.89 6.15 -4.49
C PRO A 875 -28.93 6.97 -5.36
N ARG A 876 -27.88 6.33 -5.87
CA ARG A 876 -26.73 6.93 -6.58
C ARG A 876 -25.91 7.90 -5.73
N LEU A 877 -25.69 7.53 -4.47
CA LEU A 877 -24.67 8.12 -3.60
C LEU A 877 -23.64 7.05 -3.27
N ALA A 878 -22.39 7.26 -3.66
CA ALA A 878 -21.25 6.44 -3.29
C ALA A 878 -20.54 7.03 -2.07
N HIS A 879 -20.08 6.15 -1.18
CA HIS A 879 -19.15 6.48 -0.10
C HIS A 879 -17.87 5.66 -0.26
N ILE A 880 -16.73 6.35 -0.32
CA ILE A 880 -15.41 5.76 -0.57
C ILE A 880 -14.44 6.31 0.46
N ASP A 881 -14.16 5.58 1.54
CA ASP A 881 -13.31 6.08 2.63
C ASP A 881 -11.99 5.30 2.71
N GLY A 882 -10.92 5.94 3.21
CA GLY A 882 -9.71 5.21 3.57
C GLY A 882 -9.87 4.41 4.86
N GLU A 883 -9.29 3.22 4.92
CA GLU A 883 -9.25 2.44 6.16
C GLU A 883 -8.57 3.19 7.31
N ARG A 884 -7.46 3.88 7.01
CA ARG A 884 -6.55 4.49 7.97
C ARG A 884 -6.75 6.00 8.15
N ASP A 885 -7.83 6.54 7.60
CA ASP A 885 -8.12 7.98 7.62
C ASP A 885 -8.45 8.50 9.04
N PRO A 886 -7.76 9.53 9.56
CA PRO A 886 -8.18 10.29 10.75
C PRO A 886 -9.65 10.77 10.73
N TRP A 887 -10.21 11.00 9.54
CA TRP A 887 -11.59 11.45 9.37
C TRP A 887 -12.65 10.32 9.40
N ARG A 888 -12.22 9.05 9.45
CA ARG A 888 -13.13 7.89 9.41
C ARG A 888 -14.17 7.86 10.54
N TYR A 889 -13.92 8.49 11.69
CA TYR A 889 -14.95 8.59 12.74
C TYR A 889 -16.05 9.62 12.46
N ALA A 890 -15.86 10.54 11.52
CA ALA A 890 -16.91 11.42 10.97
C ALA A 890 -17.56 10.86 9.67
N SER A 891 -17.02 9.76 9.12
CA SER A 891 -17.45 9.17 7.85
C SER A 891 -18.48 8.03 7.98
N PRO A 892 -19.20 7.67 6.90
CA PRO A 892 -20.09 6.52 6.88
C PRO A 892 -19.44 5.18 7.21
N HIS A 893 -18.12 5.03 7.03
CA HIS A 893 -17.34 3.85 7.44
C HIS A 893 -16.79 3.94 8.89
N ARG A 894 -17.40 4.78 9.75
CA ARG A 894 -17.14 4.87 11.20
C ARG A 894 -16.97 3.51 11.85
N ILE A 895 -15.85 3.36 12.56
CA ILE A 895 -15.48 2.13 13.28
C ILE A 895 -16.56 1.80 14.31
N GLY A 896 -17.01 0.53 14.32
CA GLY A 896 -18.09 0.04 15.18
C GLY A 896 -19.49 0.09 14.55
N LEU A 897 -19.68 0.74 13.39
CA LEU A 897 -20.91 0.59 12.62
C LEU A 897 -20.99 -0.76 11.91
N LYS A 898 -22.22 -1.20 11.60
CA LYS A 898 -22.45 -2.37 10.75
C LYS A 898 -22.10 -2.04 9.29
N PRO A 899 -21.35 -2.89 8.57
CA PRO A 899 -21.13 -2.71 7.14
C PRO A 899 -22.44 -2.65 6.36
N ARG A 900 -22.49 -1.78 5.34
CA ARG A 900 -23.58 -1.73 4.37
C ARG A 900 -23.27 -2.66 3.17
N ALA A 901 -24.27 -2.98 2.38
CA ALA A 901 -24.04 -3.72 1.14
C ALA A 901 -23.46 -2.77 0.08
N ASN A 902 -22.25 -3.05 -0.44
CA ASN A 902 -21.73 -2.38 -1.62
C ASN A 902 -22.57 -2.78 -2.84
N THR A 903 -23.25 -1.83 -3.48
CA THR A 903 -24.12 -2.07 -4.63
C THR A 903 -23.88 -1.05 -5.74
N ILE A 904 -24.42 -1.29 -6.94
CA ILE A 904 -24.36 -0.28 -8.01
C ILE A 904 -25.18 0.98 -7.67
N SER A 905 -26.29 0.87 -6.94
CA SER A 905 -27.10 2.05 -6.60
C SER A 905 -26.56 2.80 -5.39
N GLU A 906 -26.11 2.09 -4.36
CA GLU A 906 -25.43 2.64 -3.19
C GLU A 906 -24.06 1.95 -3.06
N PRO A 907 -23.00 2.48 -3.70
CA PRO A 907 -21.65 1.98 -3.55
C PRO A 907 -21.09 2.33 -2.16
N PHE A 908 -20.42 1.37 -1.55
CA PHE A 908 -19.94 1.49 -0.18
C PHE A 908 -18.59 0.77 -0.05
N VAL A 909 -17.51 1.53 -0.17
CA VAL A 909 -16.17 1.02 -0.44
C VAL A 909 -15.17 1.55 0.58
N LEU A 910 -14.35 0.67 1.14
CA LEU A 910 -13.24 1.02 2.04
C LEU A 910 -11.92 0.69 1.35
N ILE A 911 -11.02 1.67 1.23
CA ILE A 911 -9.69 1.48 0.63
C ILE A 911 -8.75 0.87 1.68
N GLU A 912 -8.40 -0.41 1.51
CA GLU A 912 -7.36 -1.11 2.29
C GLU A 912 -6.04 -0.31 2.24
N GLU A 913 -5.41 -0.13 3.41
CA GLU A 913 -4.25 0.77 3.63
C GLU A 913 -4.47 2.27 3.32
N GLY A 914 -5.60 2.67 2.72
CA GLY A 914 -5.86 4.04 2.28
C GLY A 914 -6.00 5.02 3.44
N VAL A 915 -5.49 6.25 3.25
CA VAL A 915 -5.68 7.37 4.18
C VAL A 915 -6.70 8.33 3.57
N HIS A 916 -6.38 9.60 3.32
CA HIS A 916 -7.39 10.61 2.97
C HIS A 916 -7.56 10.74 1.45
N HIS A 917 -8.74 10.38 0.93
CA HIS A 917 -9.20 10.50 -0.46
C HIS A 917 -8.20 10.08 -1.57
N TRP A 918 -7.53 8.94 -1.34
CA TRP A 918 -6.50 8.37 -2.23
C TRP A 918 -7.01 8.00 -3.64
N ASP A 919 -8.31 7.83 -3.80
CA ASP A 919 -9.02 7.56 -5.06
C ASP A 919 -9.03 8.78 -6.01
N GLU A 920 -8.89 10.01 -5.51
CA GLU A 920 -8.81 11.21 -6.36
C GLU A 920 -7.57 11.24 -7.26
N ASN A 921 -6.44 10.75 -6.73
CA ASN A 921 -5.12 10.86 -7.34
C ASN A 921 -4.98 10.06 -8.65
N GLY A 922 -4.12 10.54 -9.55
CA GLY A 922 -3.80 9.83 -10.77
C GLY A 922 -2.47 10.27 -11.39
N VAL A 923 -1.82 9.29 -12.00
CA VAL A 923 -0.55 9.46 -12.73
C VAL A 923 -0.74 9.01 -14.17
N TRP A 924 -0.08 9.69 -15.10
CA TRP A 924 -0.15 9.37 -16.52
C TRP A 924 0.52 8.02 -16.84
N GLN A 925 0.15 7.42 -17.97
CA GLN A 925 0.71 6.13 -18.41
C GLN A 925 2.22 6.19 -18.73
N ASN A 926 2.78 7.38 -18.99
CA ASN A 926 4.22 7.66 -19.15
C ASN A 926 4.92 8.07 -17.83
N GLU A 927 4.18 8.57 -16.83
CA GLU A 927 4.69 8.78 -15.46
C GLU A 927 4.79 7.47 -14.66
N THR A 928 3.97 6.49 -15.04
CA THR A 928 3.87 5.13 -14.47
C THR A 928 5.24 4.43 -14.44
N ARG A 929 5.87 4.39 -13.26
CA ARG A 929 7.17 3.72 -13.01
C ARG A 929 7.14 2.97 -11.67
N PRO A 930 8.04 2.00 -11.40
CA PRO A 930 8.05 1.31 -10.10
C PRO A 930 8.16 2.30 -8.94
N GLY A 931 7.22 2.22 -7.98
CA GLY A 931 7.09 3.19 -6.87
C GLY A 931 6.26 4.45 -7.19
N VAL A 932 5.79 4.62 -8.43
CA VAL A 932 4.84 5.68 -8.85
C VAL A 932 3.73 5.02 -9.67
N VAL A 933 2.91 4.23 -8.98
CA VAL A 933 1.70 3.57 -9.51
C VAL A 933 0.64 3.50 -8.41
N PRO A 934 -0.66 3.61 -8.73
CA PRO A 934 -1.72 3.44 -7.74
C PRO A 934 -1.62 2.05 -7.08
N PRO A 935 -1.69 1.95 -5.74
CA PRO A 935 -1.78 0.67 -5.04
C PRO A 935 -2.95 -0.17 -5.56
N ARG A 936 -2.86 -1.50 -5.40
CA ARG A 936 -3.88 -2.40 -5.94
C ARG A 936 -5.29 -2.03 -5.49
N ALA A 937 -5.47 -1.70 -4.20
CA ALA A 937 -6.75 -1.25 -3.66
C ALA A 937 -7.28 0.00 -4.38
N VAL A 938 -6.52 1.10 -4.42
CA VAL A 938 -6.88 2.34 -5.14
C VAL A 938 -7.22 2.06 -6.61
N ALA A 939 -6.40 1.27 -7.31
CA ALA A 939 -6.63 0.92 -8.69
C ALA A 939 -7.88 0.04 -8.90
N GLU A 940 -8.27 -0.77 -7.91
CA GLU A 940 -9.52 -1.55 -7.94
C GLU A 940 -10.74 -0.67 -7.65
N VAL A 941 -10.64 0.29 -6.72
CA VAL A 941 -11.71 1.25 -6.40
C VAL A 941 -11.99 2.19 -7.56
N GLN A 942 -10.97 2.78 -8.20
CA GLN A 942 -11.15 3.63 -9.39
C GLN A 942 -11.87 2.90 -10.54
N ARG A 943 -11.68 1.57 -10.66
CA ARG A 943 -12.43 0.74 -11.65
C ARG A 943 -13.86 0.42 -11.19
N GLU A 944 -14.12 0.36 -9.89
CA GLU A 944 -15.47 0.22 -9.34
C GLU A 944 -16.28 1.51 -9.53
N GLU A 945 -15.66 2.68 -9.37
CA GLU A 945 -16.22 3.99 -9.70
C GLU A 945 -16.60 4.12 -11.17
N GLU A 946 -15.67 3.84 -12.10
CA GLU A 946 -15.98 3.75 -13.52
C GLU A 946 -17.20 2.84 -13.77
N ARG A 947 -17.23 1.67 -13.13
CA ARG A 947 -18.32 0.68 -13.31
C ARG A 947 -19.66 1.22 -12.84
N PHE A 948 -19.77 1.82 -11.65
CA PHE A 948 -21.07 2.30 -11.16
C PHE A 948 -21.50 3.60 -11.84
N VAL A 949 -20.59 4.54 -12.14
CA VAL A 949 -20.95 5.78 -12.85
C VAL A 949 -21.42 5.48 -14.28
N ARG A 950 -20.77 4.55 -15.00
CA ARG A 950 -21.27 4.06 -16.31
C ARG A 950 -22.72 3.54 -16.18
N ALA A 951 -22.99 2.71 -15.16
CA ALA A 951 -24.33 2.16 -14.93
C ALA A 951 -25.37 3.25 -14.59
N TRP A 952 -25.00 4.27 -13.82
CA TRP A 952 -25.86 5.43 -13.52
C TRP A 952 -26.21 6.22 -14.80
N VAL A 953 -25.22 6.46 -15.67
CA VAL A 953 -25.44 7.15 -16.96
C VAL A 953 -26.33 6.32 -17.90
N GLU A 954 -26.17 4.99 -17.94
CA GLU A 954 -27.09 4.12 -18.66
C GLU A 954 -28.51 4.13 -18.09
N GLU A 955 -28.66 4.14 -16.76
CA GLU A 955 -29.96 4.24 -16.08
C GLU A 955 -30.69 5.53 -16.48
N TRP A 956 -30.00 6.68 -16.44
CA TRP A 956 -30.54 7.97 -16.85
C TRP A 956 -31.00 7.97 -18.31
N ARG A 957 -30.18 7.43 -19.22
CA ARG A 957 -30.51 7.31 -20.66
C ARG A 957 -31.75 6.45 -20.89
N ARG A 958 -31.85 5.30 -20.20
CA ARG A 958 -33.04 4.42 -20.24
C ARG A 958 -34.28 5.09 -19.63
N GLY A 959 -34.12 5.88 -18.57
CA GLY A 959 -35.18 6.66 -17.95
C GLY A 959 -35.79 7.69 -18.90
N ARG A 960 -34.97 8.38 -19.70
CA ARG A 960 -35.47 9.33 -20.71
C ARG A 960 -36.07 8.65 -21.93
N GLY A 961 -35.51 7.53 -22.41
CA GLY A 961 -36.07 6.77 -23.55
C GLY A 961 -37.55 6.41 -23.35
N ARG A 962 -37.91 5.92 -22.16
CA ARG A 962 -39.31 5.59 -21.82
C ARG A 962 -40.28 6.79 -21.82
N ASN A 963 -39.77 8.02 -21.77
CA ASN A 963 -40.57 9.24 -21.86
C ASN A 963 -40.53 9.87 -23.27
N SER A 964 -39.64 9.44 -24.18
CA SER A 964 -39.63 9.86 -25.59
C SER A 964 -40.46 8.94 -26.51
N ASP A 965 -40.70 7.70 -26.11
CA ASP A 965 -41.40 6.67 -26.90
C ASP A 965 -42.93 6.89 -27.05
N PHE A 966 -43.38 8.15 -27.14
CA PHE A 966 -44.74 8.52 -27.54
C PHE A 966 -44.84 9.70 -28.52
N GLU A 967 -43.77 10.47 -28.77
CA GLU A 967 -43.75 11.54 -29.79
C GLU A 967 -42.55 11.40 -30.75
N GLY A 968 -42.65 10.38 -31.60
CA GLY A 968 -42.24 10.39 -33.00
C GLY A 968 -40.83 10.85 -33.40
N GLU A 969 -39.91 9.89 -33.53
CA GLU A 969 -39.06 9.80 -34.73
C GLU A 969 -38.58 8.35 -34.96
N LEU A 970 -39.31 7.62 -35.81
CA LEU A 970 -38.91 6.28 -36.28
C LEU A 970 -39.12 6.15 -37.79
N LYS A 971 -38.56 7.14 -38.50
CA LYS A 971 -38.33 7.13 -39.95
C LYS A 971 -36.96 7.74 -40.23
N ASP A 972 -36.30 7.16 -41.23
CA ASP A 972 -35.15 7.71 -41.95
C ASP A 972 -33.87 7.96 -41.13
N LEU A 973 -33.26 6.87 -40.64
CA LEU A 973 -31.81 6.58 -40.83
C LEU A 973 -31.46 5.09 -40.58
#